data_AF-A0A1F7PD12-F1
#
_entry.id   AF-A0A1F7PD12-F1
#
_cell.length_a   1.000
_cell.length_b   1.000
_cell.length_c   1.000
_cell.angle_alpha   90.00
_cell.angle_beta   90.00
_cell.angle_gamma   90.00
#
_symmetry.space_group_name_H-M   'P 1'
#
loop_
_entity.id
_entity.type
_entity.pdbx_description
1 polymer ?
#
loop_
_entity_poly.entity_id
_entity_poly.type
_entity_poly.pdbx_seq_one_letter_code
_entity_poly.pdbx_strand_id
1 'polypeptide(L)'
;MKDGLRFVDCDMHVMEPPDLFECYLDPKFKDRVSTAVGVDSRPRRGMIVIDGLPTTMDVELQQYRKRSRPGATLSTQPLSGSRLADTGRLDFAVERNYNAEAQVMGMAMEGVDVAVLFPTTGLSLIARDNLDPLLSLALCQAYNNWIHDFCQYSPDRLKFVAMLPVHDAHLACRELLRCVRDLGAVGSFIRPNLVNGHYWHSNFWEPLYTLHEELDVTWGFHEGTGAWYSQMNVLYGENRFYRHVASHWIEMQQALIAMIIGGVFEFHPRLRVAFLEGQNAWAPGLLSRIEWDYPQYRDSHAPYLSLTPKEYFRRNCWAAVEGSEPEIEATAGLIGADRMCISTDYPHFDSNFPNVASNLLTNVPREIAAQIFLGGAQLYGFTDAHFQKADAAADLGGHQRGSSPAGRAEARHGEENGMKDGLRFVDCDMHVMEPPDLFECYLDPKFKDRVSTAVGVDSRPRRGMIVIDGLPTTMDVELQQYRKRSRPGATLSTQPLSGSRLADTGRLDFAVERNYNAEAQVMGMAMEGVDVAVLFPTTGLSLIARDNLDPLLSLALCQAYNNWIHDFCQYSPDRLKFVAMLPVHDAHLACRELLRCVRDLGAVGSFIRPNLVNGHYWHSNFWEPLYTLHEELDVTWGFHEGTGAWYSQMNVLYGENRFYRHVASHWIEMQQALIAMIIGGVFEFHPRLRVAFLEGQNAWAPGLLSRIEWDYPQYRDSHAPYLSLTPKEYFRRNCWAAVEGSEPEIEATAGLIGADRMCISTDYPHFDSNFPNVASNLLTNVPREIAAQIFLGGAQLYGFTDAHFQKADAAAAVGGHPAKP
;
A
#
# COMPACT_ATOMS: atom_id res chain seq x y z
N MET A 1 -6.97 -12.87 31.51
CA MET A 1 -5.63 -12.28 31.66
C MET A 1 -4.54 -13.23 31.17
N LYS A 2 -3.72 -12.77 30.23
CA LYS A 2 -2.55 -13.47 29.70
C LYS A 2 -1.30 -13.06 30.49
N ASP A 3 -0.68 -14.00 31.20
CA ASP A 3 0.51 -13.74 32.03
C ASP A 3 0.36 -12.54 32.99
N GLY A 4 -0.85 -12.29 33.51
CA GLY A 4 -1.14 -11.14 34.37
C GLY A 4 -1.33 -9.80 33.65
N LEU A 5 -1.40 -9.80 32.32
CA LEU A 5 -1.80 -8.66 31.50
C LEU A 5 -3.27 -8.78 31.10
N ARG A 6 -3.93 -7.62 31.02
CA ARG A 6 -5.27 -7.49 30.46
C ARG A 6 -5.20 -7.58 28.94
N PHE A 7 -6.14 -8.31 28.35
CA PHE A 7 -6.19 -8.55 26.91
C PHE A 7 -7.61 -8.36 26.39
N VAL A 8 -7.78 -7.34 25.54
CA VAL A 8 -8.96 -7.16 24.70
C VAL A 8 -8.62 -7.57 23.27
N ASP A 9 -9.33 -8.58 22.77
CA ASP A 9 -9.27 -8.95 21.36
C ASP A 9 -10.12 -7.96 20.56
N CYS A 10 -9.48 -7.26 19.61
CA CYS A 10 -10.13 -6.19 18.87
C CYS A 10 -10.91 -6.67 17.64
N ASP A 11 -10.76 -7.95 17.25
CA ASP A 11 -11.25 -8.47 15.98
C ASP A 11 -11.36 -10.02 15.99
N MET A 12 -12.30 -10.53 16.79
CA MET A 12 -12.54 -11.98 16.90
C MET A 12 -13.76 -12.35 16.07
N HIS A 13 -13.66 -13.34 15.19
CA HIS A 13 -14.76 -13.71 14.32
C HIS A 13 -15.78 -14.68 14.94
N VAL A 14 -16.99 -14.66 14.37
CA VAL A 14 -18.05 -15.63 14.64
C VAL A 14 -18.49 -16.34 13.35
N MET A 15 -18.73 -17.64 13.48
CA MET A 15 -19.26 -18.45 12.40
C MET A 15 -20.79 -18.46 12.43
N GLU A 16 -21.45 -17.64 11.61
CA GLU A 16 -22.91 -17.48 11.60
C GLU A 16 -23.64 -18.82 11.41
N PRO A 17 -24.78 -19.05 12.07
CA PRO A 17 -25.45 -20.32 11.98
C PRO A 17 -26.15 -20.48 10.62
N PRO A 18 -26.24 -21.71 10.08
CA PRO A 18 -26.90 -21.99 8.80
C PRO A 18 -28.33 -21.47 8.67
N ASP A 19 -29.06 -21.37 9.79
CA ASP A 19 -30.46 -20.97 9.89
C ASP A 19 -30.64 -19.48 10.25
N LEU A 20 -29.58 -18.67 10.18
CA LEU A 20 -29.60 -17.22 10.48
C LEU A 20 -30.81 -16.52 9.84
N PHE A 21 -31.01 -16.69 8.53
CA PHE A 21 -32.10 -16.02 7.82
C PHE A 21 -33.47 -16.68 8.04
N GLU A 22 -33.52 -17.96 8.41
CA GLU A 22 -34.78 -18.58 8.79
C GLU A 22 -35.32 -17.99 10.10
N CYS A 23 -34.43 -17.75 11.05
CA CYS A 23 -34.75 -17.26 12.39
C CYS A 23 -34.92 -15.74 12.45
N TYR A 24 -34.07 -14.97 11.76
CA TYR A 24 -33.94 -13.53 11.99
C TYR A 24 -34.32 -12.63 10.81
N LEU A 25 -34.40 -13.14 9.57
CA LEU A 25 -34.75 -12.31 8.43
C LEU A 25 -36.25 -12.00 8.41
N ASP A 26 -36.58 -10.73 8.16
CA ASP A 26 -37.97 -10.29 7.99
C ASP A 26 -38.65 -11.14 6.90
N PRO A 27 -39.82 -11.76 7.18
CA PRO A 27 -40.54 -12.59 6.23
C PRO A 27 -40.75 -11.98 4.85
N LYS A 28 -40.84 -10.64 4.75
CA LYS A 28 -41.03 -9.95 3.46
C LYS A 28 -39.84 -10.05 2.49
N PHE A 29 -38.67 -10.49 2.97
CA PHE A 29 -37.44 -10.59 2.18
C PHE A 29 -36.91 -12.01 2.05
N LYS A 30 -37.56 -13.00 2.66
CA LYS A 30 -37.08 -14.40 2.66
C LYS A 30 -37.04 -15.01 1.27
N ASP A 31 -37.91 -14.59 0.36
CA ASP A 31 -37.94 -15.02 -1.04
C ASP A 31 -36.75 -14.53 -1.88
N ARG A 32 -36.02 -13.51 -1.38
CA ARG A 32 -34.86 -12.92 -2.04
C ARG A 32 -33.53 -13.55 -1.63
N VAL A 33 -33.54 -14.41 -0.59
CA VAL A 33 -32.34 -15.04 -0.03
C VAL A 33 -32.46 -16.55 -0.13
N SER A 34 -31.45 -17.19 -0.71
CA SER A 34 -31.33 -18.65 -0.78
C SER A 34 -30.06 -19.11 -0.08
N THR A 35 -30.19 -20.12 0.77
CA THR A 35 -29.06 -20.76 1.49
C THR A 35 -28.89 -22.21 1.04
N ALA A 36 -27.71 -22.78 1.29
CA ALA A 36 -27.47 -24.19 1.04
C ALA A 36 -28.34 -25.06 1.96
N VAL A 37 -28.98 -26.10 1.39
CA VAL A 37 -29.81 -27.05 2.13
C VAL A 37 -29.31 -28.49 1.95
N GLY A 38 -29.38 -29.28 3.01
CA GLY A 38 -29.04 -30.70 2.98
C GLY A 38 -30.14 -31.54 2.32
N VAL A 39 -29.85 -32.83 2.11
CA VAL A 39 -30.84 -33.81 1.60
C VAL A 39 -32.05 -33.93 2.55
N ASP A 40 -31.86 -33.60 3.82
CA ASP A 40 -32.89 -33.51 4.85
C ASP A 40 -33.68 -32.20 4.84
N SER A 41 -33.50 -31.35 3.83
CA SER A 41 -34.12 -30.02 3.68
C SER A 41 -33.82 -29.04 4.83
N ARG A 42 -32.78 -29.31 5.62
CA ARG A 42 -32.32 -28.39 6.67
C ARG A 42 -31.22 -27.48 6.14
N PRO A 43 -31.14 -26.22 6.60
CA PRO A 43 -30.04 -25.33 6.26
C PRO A 43 -28.67 -25.94 6.60
N ARG A 44 -27.71 -25.72 5.72
CA ARG A 44 -26.32 -26.12 5.86
C ARG A 44 -25.44 -24.91 5.59
N ARG A 45 -24.25 -24.90 6.19
CA ARG A 45 -23.22 -23.92 5.84
C ARG A 45 -22.87 -24.11 4.36
N GLY A 46 -22.85 -23.02 3.59
CA GLY A 46 -22.62 -23.06 2.16
C GLY A 46 -22.89 -21.70 1.51
N MET A 47 -22.93 -21.69 0.18
CA MET A 47 -23.15 -20.46 -0.58
C MET A 47 -24.48 -19.81 -0.23
N ILE A 48 -24.45 -18.51 -0.03
CA ILE A 48 -25.62 -17.66 0.15
C ILE A 48 -25.82 -16.88 -1.14
N VAL A 49 -27.05 -16.88 -1.64
CA VAL A 49 -27.45 -16.18 -2.87
C VAL A 49 -28.51 -15.16 -2.51
N ILE A 50 -28.29 -13.91 -2.92
CA ILE A 50 -29.18 -12.78 -2.65
C ILE A 50 -29.55 -12.14 -3.99
N ASP A 51 -30.84 -12.07 -4.31
CA ASP A 51 -31.35 -11.65 -5.62
C ASP A 51 -30.71 -12.40 -6.81
N GLY A 52 -30.48 -13.71 -6.64
CA GLY A 52 -29.91 -14.55 -7.70
C GLY A 52 -28.40 -14.41 -7.90
N LEU A 53 -27.69 -13.60 -7.11
CA LEU A 53 -26.23 -13.47 -7.15
C LEU A 53 -25.58 -14.04 -5.88
N PRO A 54 -24.43 -14.74 -5.99
CA PRO A 54 -23.69 -15.18 -4.82
C PRO A 54 -23.12 -13.99 -4.04
N THR A 55 -22.94 -14.12 -2.73
CA THR A 55 -22.45 -13.02 -1.89
C THR A 55 -20.96 -12.67 -2.08
N THR A 56 -20.21 -13.49 -2.83
CA THR A 56 -18.80 -13.26 -3.14
C THR A 56 -18.49 -13.59 -4.60
N MET A 57 -17.59 -12.81 -5.20
CA MET A 57 -17.04 -13.07 -6.54
C MET A 57 -16.03 -14.22 -6.57
N ASP A 58 -15.53 -14.67 -5.42
CA ASP A 58 -14.47 -15.69 -5.37
C ASP A 58 -14.86 -16.99 -6.09
N VAL A 59 -16.15 -17.33 -6.10
CA VAL A 59 -16.64 -18.53 -6.78
C VAL A 59 -16.67 -18.38 -8.30
N GLU A 60 -16.88 -17.17 -8.81
CA GLU A 60 -16.89 -16.91 -10.26
C GLU A 60 -15.47 -16.74 -10.81
N LEU A 61 -14.56 -16.19 -10.02
CA LEU A 61 -13.20 -15.86 -10.46
C LEU A 61 -12.19 -17.01 -10.31
N GLN A 62 -12.52 -18.11 -9.61
CA GLN A 62 -11.61 -19.26 -9.49
C GLN A 62 -11.78 -20.28 -10.64
N GLN A 63 -10.88 -20.27 -11.63
CA GLN A 63 -10.87 -21.31 -12.67
C GLN A 63 -10.27 -22.65 -12.24
N TYR A 64 -9.42 -22.68 -11.21
CA TYR A 64 -8.88 -23.94 -10.70
C TYR A 64 -9.84 -24.58 -9.69
N ARG A 65 -10.79 -25.38 -10.20
CA ARG A 65 -11.36 -26.46 -9.38
C ARG A 65 -10.20 -27.25 -8.80
N LYS A 66 -9.98 -27.15 -7.48
CA LYS A 66 -9.01 -27.97 -6.73
C LYS A 66 -9.08 -29.39 -7.30
N ARG A 67 -7.99 -29.87 -7.91
CA ARG A 67 -7.89 -31.28 -8.31
C ARG A 67 -8.06 -32.10 -7.03
N SER A 68 -9.26 -32.65 -6.83
CA SER A 68 -9.55 -33.49 -5.68
C SER A 68 -8.75 -34.78 -5.85
N ARG A 69 -7.93 -35.16 -4.87
CA ARG A 69 -7.35 -36.51 -4.87
C ARG A 69 -8.50 -37.53 -4.93
N PRO A 70 -8.41 -38.61 -5.71
CA PRO A 70 -9.39 -39.69 -5.65
C PRO A 70 -9.51 -40.20 -4.20
N GLY A 71 -10.69 -40.10 -3.61
CA GLY A 71 -10.94 -40.44 -2.20
C GLY A 71 -10.84 -39.28 -1.20
N ALA A 72 -10.55 -38.05 -1.63
CA ALA A 72 -10.69 -36.87 -0.77
C ALA A 72 -12.18 -36.63 -0.47
N THR A 73 -12.55 -36.68 0.80
CA THR A 73 -13.84 -36.18 1.25
C THR A 73 -13.88 -34.68 1.02
N LEU A 74 -14.92 -34.19 0.33
CA LEU A 74 -15.29 -32.77 0.41
C LEU A 74 -15.60 -32.53 1.87
N SER A 75 -14.68 -31.92 2.59
CA SER A 75 -14.90 -31.57 3.98
C SER A 75 -16.03 -30.54 4.02
N THR A 76 -17.09 -30.84 4.76
CA THR A 76 -18.18 -29.92 5.07
C THR A 76 -17.80 -28.91 6.15
N GLN A 77 -16.53 -28.89 6.57
CA GLN A 77 -16.03 -27.94 7.55
C GLN A 77 -15.90 -26.55 6.89
N PRO A 78 -16.34 -25.47 7.57
CA PRO A 78 -16.30 -24.11 7.04
C PRO A 78 -14.89 -23.62 6.68
N LEU A 79 -13.85 -24.34 7.13
CA LEU A 79 -12.43 -24.00 7.04
C LEU A 79 -11.62 -25.11 6.34
N SER A 80 -12.23 -25.90 5.45
CA SER A 80 -11.53 -27.02 4.79
C SER A 80 -10.31 -26.56 3.98
N GLY A 81 -9.12 -27.07 4.33
CA GLY A 81 -7.84 -26.66 3.76
C GLY A 81 -7.08 -25.60 4.56
N SER A 82 -7.50 -25.33 5.80
CA SER A 82 -6.80 -24.45 6.73
C SER A 82 -5.59 -25.10 7.41
N ARG A 83 -4.62 -24.28 7.83
CA ARG A 83 -3.52 -24.69 8.73
C ARG A 83 -4.06 -25.28 10.04
N LEU A 84 -5.27 -24.89 10.44
CA LEU A 84 -5.91 -25.27 11.70
C LEU A 84 -6.75 -26.56 11.62
N ALA A 85 -7.43 -26.83 10.51
CA ALA A 85 -8.36 -27.96 10.36
C ALA A 85 -7.67 -29.32 10.47
N ASP A 86 -6.41 -29.41 10.02
CA ASP A 86 -5.62 -30.65 10.09
C ASP A 86 -4.86 -30.81 11.42
N THR A 87 -4.95 -29.84 12.34
CA THR A 87 -4.20 -29.83 13.61
C THR A 87 -5.05 -30.21 14.84
N GLY A 88 -6.37 -30.35 14.68
CA GLY A 88 -7.31 -30.60 15.78
C GLY A 88 -7.51 -29.40 16.72
N ARG A 89 -6.88 -28.25 16.46
CA ARG A 89 -6.93 -27.06 17.33
C ARG A 89 -8.32 -26.43 17.46
N LEU A 90 -9.22 -26.69 16.50
CA LEU A 90 -10.58 -26.18 16.49
C LEU A 90 -11.64 -27.26 16.81
N ASP A 91 -11.23 -28.48 17.18
CA ASP A 91 -12.17 -29.60 17.41
C ASP A 91 -13.25 -29.24 18.44
N PHE A 92 -12.84 -28.57 19.53
CA PHE A 92 -13.76 -28.11 20.57
C PHE A 92 -14.87 -27.18 20.03
N ALA A 93 -14.52 -26.32 19.07
CA ALA A 93 -15.42 -25.36 18.44
C ALA A 93 -16.31 -26.04 17.41
N VAL A 94 -15.72 -26.91 16.58
CA VAL A 94 -16.43 -27.73 15.59
C VAL A 94 -17.50 -28.60 16.25
N GLU A 95 -17.16 -29.31 17.32
CA GLU A 95 -18.08 -30.18 18.08
C GLU A 95 -19.26 -29.41 18.67
N ARG A 96 -19.07 -28.11 18.94
CA ARG A 96 -20.07 -27.19 19.50
C ARG A 96 -20.72 -26.32 18.43
N ASN A 97 -20.47 -26.60 17.15
CA ASN A 97 -20.95 -25.85 16.00
C ASN A 97 -20.67 -24.33 16.12
N TYR A 98 -19.52 -23.97 16.68
CA TYR A 98 -19.07 -22.60 16.86
C TYR A 98 -20.06 -21.72 17.66
N ASN A 99 -20.73 -22.28 18.65
CA ASN A 99 -21.63 -21.53 19.53
C ASN A 99 -20.87 -20.58 20.48
N ALA A 100 -21.59 -19.76 21.25
CA ALA A 100 -20.99 -18.79 22.17
C ALA A 100 -20.15 -19.42 23.30
N GLU A 101 -20.47 -20.65 23.72
CA GLU A 101 -19.65 -21.40 24.66
C GLU A 101 -18.26 -21.70 24.06
N ALA A 102 -18.20 -22.14 22.80
CA ALA A 102 -16.94 -22.31 22.09
C ALA A 102 -16.16 -20.99 21.99
N GLN A 103 -16.82 -19.86 21.75
CA GLN A 103 -16.16 -18.56 21.72
C GLN A 103 -15.44 -18.26 23.06
N VAL A 104 -16.14 -18.44 24.18
CA VAL A 104 -15.60 -18.20 25.52
C VAL A 104 -14.48 -19.19 25.87
N MET A 105 -14.56 -20.44 25.41
CA MET A 105 -13.46 -21.40 25.51
C MET A 105 -12.22 -20.94 24.74
N GLY A 106 -12.42 -20.45 23.50
CA GLY A 106 -11.33 -19.88 22.69
C GLY A 106 -10.66 -18.69 23.38
N MET A 107 -11.46 -17.76 23.92
CA MET A 107 -10.98 -16.66 24.74
C MET A 107 -10.13 -17.14 25.93
N ALA A 108 -10.58 -18.19 26.64
CA ALA A 108 -9.85 -18.73 27.78
C ALA A 108 -8.50 -19.35 27.38
N MET A 109 -8.40 -19.97 26.19
CA MET A 109 -7.15 -20.56 25.67
C MET A 109 -6.09 -19.48 25.39
N GLU A 110 -6.49 -18.32 24.86
CA GLU A 110 -5.59 -17.20 24.59
C GLU A 110 -5.41 -16.24 25.79
N GLY A 111 -6.26 -16.36 26.81
CA GLY A 111 -6.25 -15.47 27.98
C GLY A 111 -6.98 -14.14 27.76
N VAL A 112 -7.86 -14.06 26.76
CA VAL A 112 -8.68 -12.90 26.39
C VAL A 112 -9.71 -12.60 27.49
N ASP A 113 -9.71 -11.36 27.98
CA ASP A 113 -10.67 -10.88 28.98
C ASP A 113 -11.99 -10.46 28.32
N VAL A 114 -11.91 -9.67 27.24
CA VAL A 114 -13.04 -9.18 26.44
C VAL A 114 -12.74 -9.40 24.95
N ALA A 115 -13.70 -9.88 24.18
CA ALA A 115 -13.62 -10.02 22.74
C ALA A 115 -14.66 -9.14 22.05
N VAL A 116 -14.23 -8.43 21.01
CA VAL A 116 -15.14 -7.73 20.09
C VAL A 116 -15.35 -8.60 18.86
N LEU A 117 -16.61 -8.95 18.61
CA LEU A 117 -16.99 -9.96 17.64
C LEU A 117 -17.30 -9.35 16.25
N PHE A 118 -16.66 -9.91 15.22
CA PHE A 118 -16.82 -9.58 13.80
C PHE A 118 -17.47 -10.74 13.02
N PRO A 119 -18.20 -10.46 11.93
CA PRO A 119 -18.79 -11.51 11.12
C PRO A 119 -17.75 -12.28 10.31
N THR A 120 -18.08 -13.50 9.90
CA THR A 120 -17.36 -14.20 8.83
C THR A 120 -18.14 -14.11 7.52
N THR A 121 -19.35 -14.66 7.48
CA THR A 121 -20.22 -14.60 6.29
C THR A 121 -20.82 -13.22 6.11
N GLY A 122 -21.09 -12.52 7.21
CA GLY A 122 -21.63 -11.14 7.24
C GLY A 122 -20.82 -10.15 6.43
N LEU A 123 -19.49 -10.32 6.34
CA LEU A 123 -18.59 -9.50 5.51
C LEU A 123 -18.93 -9.54 4.01
N SER A 124 -19.65 -10.58 3.56
CA SER A 124 -20.02 -10.77 2.15
C SER A 124 -21.47 -10.42 1.85
N LEU A 125 -22.36 -10.40 2.85
CA LEU A 125 -23.81 -10.34 2.63
C LEU A 125 -24.27 -9.09 1.87
N ILE A 126 -23.59 -7.97 2.07
CA ILE A 126 -23.93 -6.68 1.47
C ILE A 126 -22.77 -6.10 0.64
N ALA A 127 -21.78 -6.92 0.27
CA ALA A 127 -20.55 -6.48 -0.38
C ALA A 127 -20.68 -6.31 -1.90
N ARG A 128 -21.68 -5.54 -2.35
CA ARG A 128 -21.94 -5.24 -3.76
C ARG A 128 -22.62 -3.90 -3.92
N ASP A 129 -22.44 -3.24 -5.06
CA ASP A 129 -23.19 -2.01 -5.34
C ASP A 129 -24.66 -2.27 -5.64
N ASN A 130 -25.47 -1.21 -5.53
CA ASN A 130 -26.88 -1.14 -5.94
C ASN A 130 -27.81 -2.19 -5.29
N LEU A 131 -27.47 -2.73 -4.11
CA LEU A 131 -28.40 -3.51 -3.31
C LEU A 131 -29.56 -2.62 -2.85
N ASP A 132 -30.79 -3.14 -2.94
CA ASP A 132 -31.99 -2.47 -2.40
C ASP A 132 -31.74 -2.07 -0.92
N PRO A 133 -31.79 -0.76 -0.58
CA PRO A 133 -31.49 -0.30 0.78
C PRO A 133 -32.37 -0.93 1.87
N LEU A 134 -33.62 -1.28 1.57
CA LEU A 134 -34.50 -1.91 2.54
C LEU A 134 -34.17 -3.40 2.74
N LEU A 135 -33.73 -4.09 1.69
CA LEU A 135 -33.18 -5.45 1.82
C LEU A 135 -31.84 -5.40 2.58
N SER A 136 -30.96 -4.46 2.25
CA SER A 136 -29.71 -4.23 2.97
C SER A 136 -29.97 -4.05 4.47
N LEU A 137 -30.93 -3.20 4.84
CA LEU A 137 -31.33 -3.01 6.24
C LEU A 137 -31.83 -4.30 6.89
N ALA A 138 -32.66 -5.09 6.20
CA ALA A 138 -33.19 -6.34 6.76
C ALA A 138 -32.12 -7.40 6.98
N LEU A 139 -31.14 -7.51 6.07
CA LEU A 139 -29.97 -8.38 6.24
C LEU A 139 -29.13 -7.94 7.44
N CYS A 140 -28.88 -6.63 7.58
CA CYS A 140 -28.20 -6.03 8.73
C CYS A 140 -28.93 -6.33 10.04
N GLN A 141 -30.23 -6.11 10.09
CA GLN A 141 -31.05 -6.37 11.27
C GLN A 141 -31.07 -7.86 11.64
N ALA A 142 -31.13 -8.76 10.65
CA ALA A 142 -31.09 -10.19 10.89
C ALA A 142 -29.78 -10.60 11.57
N TYR A 143 -28.65 -10.16 11.02
CA TYR A 143 -27.33 -10.39 11.62
C TYR A 143 -27.20 -9.74 13.00
N ASN A 144 -27.55 -8.46 13.13
CA ASN A 144 -27.38 -7.68 14.36
C ASN A 144 -28.22 -8.24 15.53
N ASN A 145 -29.43 -8.73 15.25
CA ASN A 145 -30.26 -9.38 16.27
C ASN A 145 -29.66 -10.74 16.68
N TRP A 146 -29.17 -11.53 15.72
CA TRP A 146 -28.53 -12.80 16.03
C TRP A 146 -27.25 -12.64 16.85
N ILE A 147 -26.34 -11.73 16.46
CA ILE A 147 -25.08 -11.53 17.18
C ILE A 147 -25.33 -10.96 18.58
N HIS A 148 -26.37 -10.14 18.74
CA HIS A 148 -26.82 -9.69 20.06
C HIS A 148 -27.22 -10.89 20.95
N ASP A 149 -28.06 -11.80 20.44
CA ASP A 149 -28.48 -13.02 21.15
C ASP A 149 -27.28 -13.92 21.47
N PHE A 150 -26.34 -14.08 20.53
CA PHE A 150 -25.10 -14.83 20.72
C PHE A 150 -24.27 -14.27 21.88
N CYS A 151 -24.13 -12.94 21.96
CA CYS A 151 -23.39 -12.28 23.04
C CYS A 151 -24.05 -12.41 24.41
N GLN A 152 -25.37 -12.70 24.49
CA GLN A 152 -26.05 -12.87 25.79
C GLN A 152 -25.56 -14.07 26.60
N TYR A 153 -24.78 -14.97 26.01
CA TYR A 153 -24.10 -16.04 26.76
C TYR A 153 -23.09 -15.48 27.78
N SER A 154 -22.38 -14.40 27.44
CA SER A 154 -21.45 -13.72 28.34
C SER A 154 -21.39 -12.22 27.99
N PRO A 155 -22.44 -11.44 28.27
CA PRO A 155 -22.60 -10.08 27.74
C PRO A 155 -21.56 -9.10 28.27
N ASP A 156 -20.86 -9.43 29.36
CA ASP A 156 -19.75 -8.63 29.90
C ASP A 156 -18.41 -8.91 29.20
N ARG A 157 -18.26 -10.06 28.54
CA ARG A 157 -17.02 -10.49 27.87
C ARG A 157 -17.14 -10.53 26.34
N LEU A 158 -18.33 -10.82 25.81
CA LEU A 158 -18.64 -10.84 24.39
C LEU A 158 -19.30 -9.52 23.99
N LYS A 159 -18.58 -8.71 23.23
CA LYS A 159 -19.06 -7.47 22.62
C LYS A 159 -19.11 -7.65 21.11
N PHE A 160 -19.85 -6.81 20.40
CA PHE A 160 -19.94 -6.94 18.94
C PHE A 160 -19.99 -5.57 18.27
N VAL A 161 -19.59 -5.56 17.00
CA VAL A 161 -19.76 -4.42 16.10
C VAL A 161 -20.98 -4.65 15.20
N ALA A 162 -21.71 -3.57 14.93
CA ALA A 162 -22.90 -3.61 14.10
C ALA A 162 -22.57 -3.73 12.60
N MET A 163 -23.32 -4.57 11.89
CA MET A 163 -23.39 -4.54 10.42
C MET A 163 -24.35 -3.42 9.99
N LEU A 164 -23.93 -2.53 9.09
CA LEU A 164 -24.72 -1.37 8.69
C LEU A 164 -25.16 -1.43 7.22
N PRO A 165 -26.38 -0.98 6.88
CA PRO A 165 -26.85 -0.93 5.49
C PRO A 165 -26.25 0.26 4.74
N VAL A 166 -24.97 0.13 4.38
CA VAL A 166 -24.12 1.18 3.75
C VAL A 166 -24.62 1.70 2.40
N HIS A 167 -25.66 1.09 1.82
CA HIS A 167 -26.34 1.54 0.60
C HIS A 167 -27.17 2.81 0.79
N ASP A 168 -27.51 3.16 2.04
CA ASP A 168 -28.21 4.40 2.40
C ASP A 168 -27.69 4.91 3.75
N ALA A 169 -27.04 6.07 3.74
CA ALA A 169 -26.42 6.64 4.94
C ALA A 169 -27.41 6.89 6.08
N HIS A 170 -28.68 7.23 5.79
CA HIS A 170 -29.69 7.48 6.81
C HIS A 170 -30.22 6.18 7.43
N LEU A 171 -30.37 5.11 6.64
CA LEU A 171 -30.68 3.77 7.17
C LEU A 171 -29.51 3.23 7.98
N ALA A 172 -28.27 3.47 7.54
CA ALA A 172 -27.07 3.13 8.30
C ALA A 172 -27.04 3.84 9.66
N CYS A 173 -27.35 5.13 9.68
CA CYS A 173 -27.48 5.89 10.93
C CYS A 173 -28.56 5.32 11.85
N ARG A 174 -29.74 5.01 11.30
CA ARG A 174 -30.86 4.45 12.09
C ARG A 174 -30.50 3.11 12.71
N GLU A 175 -29.85 2.24 11.95
CA GLU A 175 -29.46 0.92 12.44
C GLU A 175 -28.31 1.01 13.45
N LEU A 176 -27.31 1.88 13.23
CA LEU A 176 -26.27 2.14 14.22
C LEU A 176 -26.86 2.60 15.55
N LEU A 177 -27.78 3.57 15.51
CA LEU A 177 -28.45 4.10 16.70
C LEU A 177 -29.16 2.98 17.49
N ARG A 178 -29.89 2.10 16.79
CA ARG A 178 -30.57 0.94 17.38
C ARG A 178 -29.57 -0.04 17.98
N CYS A 179 -28.54 -0.41 17.23
CA CYS A 179 -27.55 -1.38 17.67
C CYS A 179 -26.79 -0.90 18.92
N VAL A 180 -26.43 0.38 18.98
CA VAL A 180 -25.72 0.94 20.14
C VAL A 180 -26.66 1.08 21.34
N ARG A 181 -27.85 1.68 21.18
CA ARG A 181 -28.73 2.00 22.31
C ARG A 181 -29.53 0.81 22.83
N ASP A 182 -29.96 -0.07 21.93
CA ASP A 182 -30.90 -1.14 22.28
C ASP A 182 -30.20 -2.50 22.38
N LEU A 183 -29.16 -2.74 21.56
CA LEU A 183 -28.48 -4.05 21.50
C LEU A 183 -27.09 -4.07 22.18
N GLY A 184 -26.51 -2.91 22.48
CA GLY A 184 -25.20 -2.79 23.14
C GLY A 184 -23.98 -2.99 22.23
N ALA A 185 -24.11 -2.70 20.93
CA ALA A 185 -22.96 -2.68 20.01
C ALA A 185 -21.93 -1.62 20.44
N VAL A 186 -20.63 -1.94 20.30
CA VAL A 186 -19.52 -1.05 20.70
C VAL A 186 -18.95 -0.24 19.54
N GLY A 187 -19.50 -0.43 18.34
CA GLY A 187 -19.05 0.17 17.10
C GLY A 187 -19.77 -0.42 15.91
N SER A 188 -19.28 -0.12 14.71
CA SER A 188 -19.67 -0.78 13.48
C SER A 188 -18.44 -1.24 12.70
N PHE A 189 -18.65 -2.18 11.77
CA PHE A 189 -17.64 -2.52 10.77
C PHE A 189 -18.13 -2.19 9.37
N ILE A 190 -17.21 -1.78 8.53
CA ILE A 190 -17.42 -1.48 7.12
C ILE A 190 -16.17 -1.96 6.36
N ARG A 191 -16.35 -2.47 5.14
CA ARG A 191 -15.20 -2.83 4.30
C ARG A 191 -14.57 -1.57 3.72
N PRO A 192 -13.25 -1.49 3.50
CA PRO A 192 -12.59 -0.26 3.05
C PRO A 192 -12.85 0.11 1.56
N ASN A 193 -13.71 -0.62 0.84
CA ASN A 193 -14.02 -0.37 -0.57
C ASN A 193 -15.05 0.75 -0.78
N LEU A 194 -15.02 1.41 -1.95
CA LEU A 194 -16.08 2.33 -2.35
C LEU A 194 -17.43 1.61 -2.44
N VAL A 195 -18.48 2.22 -1.90
CA VAL A 195 -19.87 1.71 -2.01
C VAL A 195 -20.67 2.69 -2.86
N ASN A 196 -21.32 2.20 -3.91
CA ASN A 196 -22.06 2.99 -4.89
C ASN A 196 -21.25 4.17 -5.46
N GLY A 197 -19.93 4.00 -5.59
CA GLY A 197 -19.01 5.05 -6.06
C GLY A 197 -18.74 6.17 -5.05
N HIS A 198 -19.14 6.04 -3.79
CA HIS A 198 -18.90 7.04 -2.76
C HIS A 198 -17.55 6.84 -2.05
N TYR A 199 -16.63 7.80 -2.23
CA TYR A 199 -15.38 7.86 -1.46
C TYR A 199 -15.63 8.08 0.02
N TRP A 200 -14.74 7.56 0.88
CA TRP A 200 -14.81 7.76 2.34
C TRP A 200 -14.71 9.23 2.77
N HIS A 201 -14.16 10.10 1.92
CA HIS A 201 -14.17 11.55 2.17
C HIS A 201 -15.35 12.29 1.53
N SER A 202 -16.32 11.57 0.95
CA SER A 202 -17.50 12.21 0.37
C SER A 202 -18.54 12.54 1.46
N ASN A 203 -19.27 13.64 1.25
CA ASN A 203 -20.34 14.08 2.16
C ASN A 203 -21.49 13.06 2.31
N PHE A 204 -21.53 12.00 1.50
CA PHE A 204 -22.48 10.90 1.66
C PHE A 204 -22.36 10.26 3.05
N TRP A 205 -21.13 10.13 3.58
CA TRP A 205 -20.86 9.48 4.87
C TRP A 205 -20.97 10.41 6.07
N GLU A 206 -21.04 11.74 5.86
CA GLU A 206 -21.06 12.77 6.91
C GLU A 206 -22.07 12.50 8.04
N PRO A 207 -23.34 12.13 7.77
CA PRO A 207 -24.29 11.86 8.85
C PRO A 207 -23.86 10.68 9.72
N LEU A 208 -23.22 9.68 9.11
CA LEU A 208 -22.77 8.48 9.81
C LEU A 208 -21.53 8.76 10.65
N TYR A 209 -20.59 9.58 10.17
CA TYR A 209 -19.45 10.04 10.97
C TYR A 209 -19.87 10.86 12.18
N THR A 210 -20.79 11.82 11.97
CA THR A 210 -21.36 12.62 13.07
C THR A 210 -22.00 11.72 14.11
N LEU A 211 -22.79 10.73 13.69
CA LEU A 211 -23.46 9.82 14.62
C LEU A 211 -22.47 8.94 15.40
N HIS A 212 -21.38 8.46 14.78
CA HIS A 212 -20.33 7.75 15.51
C HIS A 212 -19.70 8.63 16.61
N GLU A 213 -19.45 9.92 16.34
CA GLU A 213 -18.94 10.87 17.35
C GLU A 213 -19.96 11.21 18.45
N GLU A 214 -21.26 11.28 18.13
CA GLU A 214 -22.33 11.54 19.10
C GLU A 214 -22.55 10.36 20.04
N LEU A 215 -22.44 9.14 19.51
CA LEU A 215 -22.56 7.91 20.28
C LEU A 215 -21.25 7.51 20.98
N ASP A 216 -20.12 8.12 20.59
CA ASP A 216 -18.78 7.76 21.03
C ASP A 216 -18.48 6.28 20.80
N VAL A 217 -18.68 5.80 19.56
CA VAL A 217 -18.46 4.41 19.16
C VAL A 217 -17.52 4.31 17.96
N THR A 218 -16.87 3.15 17.84
CA THR A 218 -15.82 2.91 16.85
C THR A 218 -16.37 2.71 15.44
N TRP A 219 -15.68 3.27 14.45
CA TRP A 219 -15.79 2.91 13.04
C TRP A 219 -14.65 1.95 12.68
N GLY A 220 -14.95 0.67 12.44
CA GLY A 220 -13.94 -0.32 12.05
C GLY A 220 -13.90 -0.55 10.55
N PHE A 221 -12.76 -0.35 9.91
CA PHE A 221 -12.49 -0.97 8.62
C PHE A 221 -12.03 -2.41 8.82
N HIS A 222 -12.72 -3.32 8.15
CA HIS A 222 -12.41 -4.75 8.13
C HIS A 222 -12.69 -5.28 6.73
N GLU A 223 -11.67 -5.84 6.07
CA GLU A 223 -11.81 -6.31 4.69
C GLU A 223 -12.34 -7.75 4.64
N GLY A 224 -12.62 -8.25 3.45
CA GLY A 224 -12.67 -9.67 3.15
C GLY A 224 -12.31 -9.88 1.69
N THR A 225 -11.95 -11.08 1.23
CA THR A 225 -11.65 -11.24 -0.21
C THR A 225 -12.92 -11.39 -1.05
N GLY A 226 -12.93 -10.77 -2.24
CA GLY A 226 -13.94 -11.04 -3.26
C GLY A 226 -15.26 -10.26 -3.14
N ALA A 227 -15.26 -9.05 -2.57
CA ALA A 227 -16.39 -8.13 -2.73
C ALA A 227 -16.69 -7.84 -4.20
N TRP A 228 -17.96 -7.72 -4.56
CA TRP A 228 -18.36 -7.32 -5.91
C TRP A 228 -17.98 -5.90 -6.27
N TYR A 229 -17.96 -4.98 -5.30
CA TYR A 229 -17.54 -3.59 -5.52
C TYR A 229 -16.01 -3.38 -5.42
N SER A 230 -15.22 -4.42 -5.11
CA SER A 230 -13.77 -4.25 -4.96
C SER A 230 -13.13 -4.12 -6.33
N GLN A 231 -12.46 -2.99 -6.51
CA GLN A 231 -11.76 -2.63 -7.74
C GLN A 231 -10.37 -3.29 -7.78
N MET A 232 -9.90 -3.91 -6.68
CA MET A 232 -8.69 -4.73 -6.69
C MET A 232 -8.89 -6.06 -7.42
N ASN A 233 -10.12 -6.60 -7.47
CA ASN A 233 -10.36 -7.91 -8.10
C ASN A 233 -9.93 -7.96 -9.58
N VAL A 234 -10.17 -6.87 -10.33
CA VAL A 234 -9.82 -6.82 -11.76
C VAL A 234 -8.30 -6.74 -12.00
N LEU A 235 -7.54 -6.27 -11.01
CA LEU A 235 -6.09 -6.04 -11.10
C LEU A 235 -5.23 -7.28 -10.88
N TYR A 236 -5.82 -8.35 -10.34
CA TYR A 236 -5.09 -9.59 -10.05
C TYR A 236 -5.75 -10.84 -10.62
N GLY A 237 -6.77 -10.66 -11.46
CA GLY A 237 -7.42 -11.73 -12.20
C GLY A 237 -7.95 -12.85 -11.31
N GLU A 238 -7.71 -14.10 -11.73
CA GLU A 238 -8.35 -15.30 -11.18
C GLU A 238 -7.65 -15.87 -9.94
N ASN A 239 -6.47 -15.38 -9.60
CA ASN A 239 -5.66 -15.97 -8.54
C ASN A 239 -5.99 -15.34 -7.18
N ARG A 240 -6.65 -16.13 -6.33
CA ARG A 240 -7.10 -15.70 -4.99
C ARG A 240 -5.96 -15.28 -4.06
N PHE A 241 -4.74 -15.81 -4.21
CA PHE A 241 -3.62 -15.43 -3.36
C PHE A 241 -3.31 -13.94 -3.50
N TYR A 242 -3.15 -13.45 -4.74
CA TYR A 242 -2.93 -12.02 -4.98
C TYR A 242 -4.07 -11.16 -4.46
N ARG A 243 -5.32 -11.54 -4.77
CA ARG A 243 -6.50 -10.76 -4.38
C ARG A 243 -6.62 -10.66 -2.87
N HIS A 244 -6.30 -11.74 -2.15
CA HIS A 244 -6.33 -11.77 -0.70
C HIS A 244 -5.26 -10.87 -0.09
N VAL A 245 -4.01 -10.96 -0.55
CA VAL A 245 -2.93 -10.04 -0.11
C VAL A 245 -3.31 -8.59 -0.41
N ALA A 246 -3.73 -8.31 -1.65
CA ALA A 246 -4.02 -6.96 -2.10
C ALA A 246 -5.22 -6.33 -1.41
N SER A 247 -6.33 -7.07 -1.20
CA SER A 247 -7.53 -6.49 -0.59
C SER A 247 -7.25 -6.01 0.84
N HIS A 248 -6.70 -6.87 1.69
CA HIS A 248 -6.46 -6.55 3.10
C HIS A 248 -5.37 -5.48 3.28
N TRP A 249 -4.38 -5.45 2.38
CA TRP A 249 -3.25 -4.54 2.49
C TRP A 249 -3.50 -3.18 1.82
N ILE A 250 -3.91 -3.16 0.55
CA ILE A 250 -4.00 -1.94 -0.26
C ILE A 250 -5.28 -1.15 0.03
N GLU A 251 -6.43 -1.81 0.17
CA GLU A 251 -7.71 -1.09 0.33
C GLU A 251 -7.77 -0.38 1.70
N MET A 252 -7.14 -0.94 2.74
CA MET A 252 -6.96 -0.26 4.04
C MET A 252 -6.15 1.03 3.93
N GLN A 253 -5.05 1.01 3.17
CA GLN A 253 -4.24 2.19 2.90
C GLN A 253 -5.05 3.25 2.15
N GLN A 254 -5.83 2.85 1.15
CA GLN A 254 -6.70 3.77 0.42
C GLN A 254 -7.71 4.46 1.35
N ALA A 255 -8.34 3.71 2.25
CA ALA A 255 -9.26 4.27 3.22
C ALA A 255 -8.58 5.29 4.16
N LEU A 256 -7.37 5.00 4.66
CA LEU A 256 -6.64 5.95 5.51
C LEU A 256 -6.28 7.23 4.75
N ILE A 257 -5.73 7.13 3.53
CA ILE A 257 -5.36 8.30 2.73
C ILE A 257 -6.59 9.17 2.46
N ALA A 258 -7.71 8.54 2.06
CA ALA A 258 -8.97 9.22 1.81
C ALA A 258 -9.44 9.99 3.05
N MET A 259 -9.46 9.37 4.23
CA MET A 259 -9.94 10.02 5.45
C MET A 259 -9.02 11.14 5.96
N ILE A 260 -7.70 10.98 5.86
CA ILE A 260 -6.74 12.02 6.24
C ILE A 260 -6.82 13.19 5.26
N ILE A 261 -6.53 12.97 3.97
CA ILE A 261 -6.41 14.06 2.99
C ILE A 261 -7.77 14.71 2.73
N GLY A 262 -8.84 13.91 2.77
CA GLY A 262 -10.21 14.39 2.66
C GLY A 262 -10.71 15.21 3.84
N GLY A 263 -9.98 15.24 4.96
CA GLY A 263 -10.32 16.04 6.13
C GLY A 263 -11.37 15.42 7.04
N VAL A 264 -11.70 14.13 6.89
CA VAL A 264 -12.70 13.47 7.74
C VAL A 264 -12.32 13.61 9.21
N PHE A 265 -11.05 13.40 9.56
CA PHE A 265 -10.58 13.57 10.94
C PHE A 265 -10.55 15.04 11.37
N GLU A 266 -10.34 16.00 10.47
CA GLU A 266 -10.40 17.42 10.80
C GLU A 266 -11.81 17.82 11.24
N PHE A 267 -12.82 17.38 10.50
CA PHE A 267 -14.22 17.72 10.78
C PHE A 267 -14.83 16.84 11.90
N HIS A 268 -14.28 15.65 12.11
CA HIS A 268 -14.70 14.71 13.15
C HIS A 268 -13.56 14.37 14.13
N PRO A 269 -13.12 15.31 14.97
CA PRO A 269 -11.93 15.15 15.80
C PRO A 269 -12.04 14.08 16.90
N ARG A 270 -13.25 13.63 17.25
CA ARG A 270 -13.49 12.53 18.21
C ARG A 270 -13.79 11.19 17.54
N LEU A 271 -13.85 11.13 16.20
CA LEU A 271 -14.12 9.88 15.50
C LEU A 271 -12.97 8.89 15.75
N ARG A 272 -13.32 7.70 16.24
CA ARG A 272 -12.37 6.59 16.44
C ARG A 272 -12.46 5.63 15.27
N VAL A 273 -11.36 5.44 14.56
CA VAL A 273 -11.27 4.57 13.38
C VAL A 273 -10.27 3.45 13.63
N ALA A 274 -10.64 2.23 13.27
CA ALA A 274 -9.73 1.09 13.26
C ALA A 274 -9.49 0.57 11.85
N PHE A 275 -8.28 0.06 11.61
CA PHE A 275 -7.92 -0.72 10.43
C PHE A 275 -7.54 -2.13 10.91
N LEU A 276 -8.41 -3.10 10.65
CA LEU A 276 -8.36 -4.45 11.22
C LEU A 276 -8.07 -5.49 10.13
N GLU A 277 -7.43 -6.61 10.50
CA GLU A 277 -7.03 -7.72 9.60
C GLU A 277 -6.09 -7.34 8.42
N GLY A 278 -5.61 -6.09 8.38
CA GLY A 278 -4.71 -5.56 7.35
C GLY A 278 -3.23 -5.49 7.75
N GLN A 279 -2.88 -6.01 8.94
CA GLN A 279 -1.62 -5.70 9.64
C GLN A 279 -1.40 -4.18 9.77
N ASN A 280 -0.26 -3.71 10.28
CA ASN A 280 -0.05 -2.27 10.43
C ASN A 280 1.32 -1.72 10.04
N ALA A 281 2.24 -2.57 9.59
CA ALA A 281 3.57 -2.14 9.16
C ALA A 281 3.55 -1.13 7.99
N TRP A 282 2.45 -1.02 7.24
CA TRP A 282 2.25 0.01 6.21
C TRP A 282 1.98 1.41 6.78
N ALA A 283 1.44 1.52 8.00
CA ALA A 283 0.93 2.79 8.54
C ALA A 283 2.02 3.84 8.77
N PRO A 284 3.17 3.55 9.42
CA PRO A 284 4.21 4.56 9.63
C PRO A 284 4.73 5.18 8.33
N GLY A 285 5.10 4.31 7.38
CA GLY A 285 5.62 4.72 6.09
C GLY A 285 4.60 5.51 5.27
N LEU A 286 3.33 5.09 5.26
CA LEU A 286 2.28 5.82 4.55
C LEU A 286 2.02 7.20 5.16
N LEU A 287 2.06 7.33 6.49
CA LEU A 287 1.96 8.63 7.16
C LEU A 287 3.13 9.54 6.80
N SER A 288 4.36 8.98 6.76
CA SER A 288 5.55 9.69 6.30
C SER A 288 5.46 10.09 4.82
N ARG A 289 4.84 9.26 3.95
CA ARG A 289 4.55 9.63 2.55
C ARG A 289 3.57 10.80 2.44
N ILE A 290 2.48 10.77 3.21
CA ILE A 290 1.52 11.88 3.22
C ILE A 290 2.20 13.15 3.75
N GLU A 291 3.04 13.03 4.80
CA GLU A 291 3.81 14.15 5.37
C GLU A 291 4.85 14.72 4.40
N TRP A 292 5.49 13.88 3.59
CA TRP A 292 6.44 14.27 2.55
C TRP A 292 5.81 15.24 1.54
N ASP A 293 4.60 14.89 1.08
CA ASP A 293 3.81 15.62 0.08
C ASP A 293 3.01 16.80 0.70
N TYR A 294 2.91 16.85 2.03
CA TYR A 294 2.06 17.80 2.75
C TYR A 294 2.45 19.27 2.52
N PRO A 295 3.73 19.71 2.64
CA PRO A 295 4.11 21.10 2.38
C PRO A 295 3.78 21.62 0.98
N GLN A 296 3.76 20.74 -0.03
CA GLN A 296 3.58 21.06 -1.44
C GLN A 296 2.09 21.20 -1.77
N TYR A 297 1.26 20.30 -1.24
CA TYR A 297 -0.13 20.19 -1.66
C TYR A 297 -1.15 20.68 -0.64
N ARG A 298 -0.85 20.70 0.65
CA ARG A 298 -1.84 21.02 1.69
C ARG A 298 -2.53 22.37 1.46
N ASP A 299 -1.77 23.45 1.29
CA ASP A 299 -2.36 24.79 1.12
C ASP A 299 -3.21 24.94 -0.16
N SER A 300 -2.96 24.11 -1.18
CA SER A 300 -3.65 24.18 -2.47
C SER A 300 -4.79 23.17 -2.63
N HIS A 301 -4.70 22.00 -1.99
CA HIS A 301 -5.59 20.86 -2.20
C HIS A 301 -6.23 20.32 -0.91
N ALA A 302 -5.71 20.67 0.26
CA ALA A 302 -6.28 20.28 1.56
C ALA A 302 -6.13 21.41 2.62
N PRO A 303 -6.54 22.66 2.31
CA PRO A 303 -6.23 23.83 3.15
C PRO A 303 -6.94 23.83 4.52
N TYR A 304 -7.89 22.92 4.69
CA TYR A 304 -8.61 22.70 5.94
C TYR A 304 -7.81 21.89 6.96
N LEU A 305 -6.80 21.11 6.55
CA LEU A 305 -6.05 20.28 7.48
C LEU A 305 -5.22 21.14 8.44
N SER A 306 -5.48 21.04 9.74
CA SER A 306 -4.77 21.79 10.78
C SER A 306 -3.64 21.02 11.45
N LEU A 307 -3.67 19.69 11.42
CA LEU A 307 -2.68 18.79 12.02
C LEU A 307 -1.83 18.08 10.96
N THR A 308 -0.70 17.50 11.37
CA THR A 308 0.04 16.57 10.51
C THR A 308 -0.69 15.23 10.38
N PRO A 309 -0.45 14.46 9.30
CA PRO A 309 -0.93 13.09 9.17
C PRO A 309 -0.67 12.21 10.40
N LYS A 310 0.53 12.24 10.99
CA LYS A 310 0.83 11.47 12.22
C LYS A 310 0.01 11.94 13.42
N GLU A 311 -0.22 13.25 13.56
CA GLU A 311 -1.07 13.79 14.63
C GLU A 311 -2.54 13.37 14.46
N TYR A 312 -3.08 13.38 13.24
CA TYR A 312 -4.41 12.83 12.96
C TYR A 312 -4.48 11.34 13.30
N PHE A 313 -3.51 10.55 12.86
CA PHE A 313 -3.47 9.12 13.17
C PHE A 313 -3.43 8.90 14.68
N ARG A 314 -2.53 9.58 15.40
CA ARG A 314 -2.46 9.48 16.86
C ARG A 314 -3.72 9.93 17.57
N ARG A 315 -4.49 10.87 17.03
CA ARG A 315 -5.74 11.29 17.65
C ARG A 315 -6.89 10.31 17.38
N ASN A 316 -7.00 9.83 16.15
CA ASN A 316 -8.22 9.21 15.63
C ASN A 316 -8.11 7.70 15.33
N CYS A 317 -6.90 7.16 15.14
CA CYS A 317 -6.72 5.86 14.49
C CYS A 317 -6.08 4.79 15.39
N TRP A 318 -6.47 3.54 15.13
CA TRP A 318 -5.81 2.32 15.60
C TRP A 318 -5.62 1.35 14.44
N ALA A 319 -4.57 0.53 14.50
CA ALA A 319 -4.33 -0.51 13.51
C ALA A 319 -4.01 -1.86 14.16
N ALA A 320 -4.57 -2.93 13.63
CA ALA A 320 -4.38 -4.28 14.15
C ALA A 320 -2.99 -4.84 13.84
N VAL A 321 -2.47 -5.70 14.73
CA VAL A 321 -1.30 -6.55 14.50
C VAL A 321 -1.62 -8.01 14.67
N GLU A 322 -0.94 -8.83 13.87
CA GLU A 322 -0.75 -10.24 14.13
C GLU A 322 0.45 -10.44 15.04
N GLY A 323 0.28 -11.21 16.12
CA GLY A 323 1.32 -11.35 17.17
C GLY A 323 2.66 -11.93 16.71
N SER A 324 2.76 -12.47 15.48
CA SER A 324 4.00 -13.00 14.92
C SER A 324 4.76 -12.04 13.99
N GLU A 325 4.25 -10.83 13.73
CA GLU A 325 4.90 -9.86 12.85
C GLU A 325 6.27 -9.42 13.41
N PRO A 326 7.36 -9.47 12.62
CA PRO A 326 8.67 -8.97 13.06
C PRO A 326 8.74 -7.44 13.13
N GLU A 327 7.82 -6.71 12.49
CA GLU A 327 7.81 -5.25 12.41
C GLU A 327 7.18 -4.55 13.63
N ILE A 328 6.60 -5.30 14.57
CA ILE A 328 5.77 -4.75 15.67
C ILE A 328 6.54 -3.72 16.50
N GLU A 329 7.78 -4.01 16.89
CA GLU A 329 8.57 -3.11 17.75
C GLU A 329 8.90 -1.79 17.02
N ALA A 330 9.33 -1.88 15.75
CA ALA A 330 9.61 -0.70 14.94
C ALA A 330 8.33 0.14 14.72
N THR A 331 7.22 -0.52 14.39
CA THR A 331 5.93 0.13 14.18
C THR A 331 5.45 0.82 15.46
N ALA A 332 5.56 0.15 16.61
CA ALA A 332 5.23 0.71 17.92
C ALA A 332 6.06 1.96 18.25
N GLY A 333 7.35 1.98 17.88
CA GLY A 333 8.22 3.13 18.06
C GLY A 333 7.80 4.35 17.24
N LEU A 334 7.20 4.13 16.05
CA LEU A 334 6.86 5.18 15.10
C LEU A 334 5.44 5.75 15.33
N ILE A 335 4.42 4.89 15.44
CA ILE A 335 3.02 5.33 15.60
C ILE A 335 2.55 5.35 17.05
N GLY A 336 3.22 4.62 17.94
CA GLY A 336 2.85 4.43 19.35
C GLY A 336 2.15 3.09 19.58
N ALA A 337 2.65 2.31 20.54
CA ALA A 337 2.06 1.00 20.92
C ALA A 337 0.61 1.12 21.42
N ASP A 338 0.22 2.28 21.94
CA ASP A 338 -1.16 2.60 22.36
C ASP A 338 -2.13 2.78 21.18
N ARG A 339 -1.61 2.90 19.95
CA ARG A 339 -2.37 2.97 18.70
C ARG A 339 -2.36 1.66 17.92
N MET A 340 -1.83 0.62 18.53
CA MET A 340 -1.83 -0.74 18.00
C MET A 340 -2.78 -1.59 18.83
N CYS A 341 -3.50 -2.50 18.19
CA CYS A 341 -4.39 -3.45 18.84
C CYS A 341 -4.13 -4.86 18.30
N ILE A 342 -4.42 -5.89 19.08
CA ILE A 342 -4.19 -7.28 18.65
C ILE A 342 -5.51 -7.98 18.36
N SER A 343 -5.53 -8.65 17.21
CA SER A 343 -6.57 -9.57 16.81
C SER A 343 -6.11 -10.99 17.11
N THR A 344 -6.99 -11.86 17.63
CA THR A 344 -6.71 -13.31 17.51
C THR A 344 -7.18 -13.87 16.19
N ASP A 345 -8.05 -13.16 15.48
CA ASP A 345 -8.67 -13.60 14.22
C ASP A 345 -9.29 -15.00 14.34
N TYR A 346 -9.67 -15.40 15.57
CA TYR A 346 -10.31 -16.69 15.78
C TYR A 346 -11.73 -16.65 15.23
N PRO A 347 -12.24 -17.68 14.51
CA PRO A 347 -11.60 -18.96 14.22
C PRO A 347 -11.07 -19.06 12.78
N HIS A 348 -10.69 -17.96 12.15
CA HIS A 348 -10.22 -17.96 10.76
C HIS A 348 -9.03 -18.89 10.56
N PHE A 349 -8.87 -19.34 9.32
CA PHE A 349 -8.02 -20.46 8.97
C PHE A 349 -6.53 -20.16 8.97
N ASP A 350 -6.21 -18.89 8.79
CA ASP A 350 -4.90 -18.27 8.69
C ASP A 350 -4.41 -17.71 10.03
N SER A 351 -5.29 -17.60 11.03
CA SER A 351 -4.94 -17.27 12.40
C SER A 351 -3.87 -18.20 13.02
N ASN A 352 -3.05 -17.62 13.88
CA ASN A 352 -2.06 -18.31 14.71
C ASN A 352 -2.65 -18.95 15.98
N PHE A 353 -3.96 -18.87 16.20
CA PHE A 353 -4.65 -19.39 17.38
C PHE A 353 -4.23 -20.85 17.71
N PRO A 354 -4.06 -21.22 19.00
CA PRO A 354 -4.16 -20.40 20.21
C PRO A 354 -2.78 -19.85 20.67
N ASN A 355 -1.91 -19.44 19.73
CA ASN A 355 -0.58 -18.93 20.05
C ASN A 355 -0.40 -17.43 19.80
N VAL A 356 -1.46 -16.69 19.47
CA VAL A 356 -1.39 -15.29 19.09
C VAL A 356 -0.77 -14.43 20.20
N ALA A 357 -1.31 -14.53 21.41
CA ALA A 357 -0.82 -13.72 22.52
C ALA A 357 0.57 -14.17 23.00
N SER A 358 0.89 -15.46 22.86
CA SER A 358 2.23 -15.99 23.18
C SER A 358 3.29 -15.50 22.20
N ASN A 359 2.95 -15.43 20.91
CA ASN A 359 3.83 -14.91 19.87
C ASN A 359 4.15 -13.43 20.12
N LEU A 360 3.13 -12.62 20.44
CA LEU A 360 3.35 -11.20 20.75
C LEU A 360 4.33 -11.02 21.91
N LEU A 361 4.11 -11.75 23.02
CA LEU A 361 4.99 -11.68 24.20
C LEU A 361 6.41 -12.18 23.95
N THR A 362 6.62 -12.97 22.90
CA THR A 362 7.94 -13.47 22.49
C THR A 362 8.65 -12.47 21.60
N ASN A 363 7.90 -11.76 20.74
CA ASN A 363 8.46 -10.91 19.70
C ASN A 363 8.78 -9.50 20.16
N VAL A 364 8.11 -8.98 21.19
CA VAL A 364 8.33 -7.60 21.65
C VAL A 364 8.52 -7.50 23.17
N PRO A 365 9.17 -6.43 23.67
CA PRO A 365 9.21 -6.12 25.08
C PRO A 365 7.83 -6.16 25.73
N ARG A 366 7.76 -6.65 26.97
CA ARG A 366 6.51 -6.85 27.70
C ARG A 366 5.69 -5.57 27.84
N GLU A 367 6.34 -4.42 27.96
CA GLU A 367 5.71 -3.10 28.05
C GLU A 367 5.00 -2.69 26.75
N ILE A 368 5.54 -3.08 25.59
CA ILE A 368 4.91 -2.89 24.28
C ILE A 368 3.73 -3.85 24.15
N ALA A 369 3.95 -5.14 24.46
CA ALA A 369 2.88 -6.14 24.42
C ALA A 369 1.69 -5.77 25.32
N ALA A 370 1.95 -5.22 26.52
CA ALA A 370 0.90 -4.78 27.44
C ALA A 370 0.04 -3.64 26.88
N GLN A 371 0.65 -2.70 26.15
CA GLN A 371 -0.09 -1.61 25.49
C GLN A 371 -0.93 -2.16 24.34
N ILE A 372 -0.36 -3.03 23.52
CA ILE A 372 -1.05 -3.67 22.38
C ILE A 372 -2.24 -4.51 22.85
N PHE A 373 -2.07 -5.33 23.90
CA PHE A 373 -3.16 -6.10 24.50
C PHE A 373 -4.30 -5.23 25.05
N LEU A 374 -4.00 -3.99 25.44
CA LEU A 374 -4.99 -2.99 25.88
C LEU A 374 -5.45 -2.06 24.76
N GLY A 375 -4.88 -2.15 23.56
CA GLY A 375 -5.23 -1.30 22.43
C GLY A 375 -6.72 -1.39 22.09
N GLY A 376 -7.29 -2.60 22.12
CA GLY A 376 -8.73 -2.81 21.95
C GLY A 376 -9.57 -2.10 23.02
N ALA A 377 -9.08 -1.99 24.26
CA ALA A 377 -9.79 -1.25 25.31
C ALA A 377 -9.87 0.24 24.98
N GLN A 378 -8.78 0.83 24.48
CA GLN A 378 -8.76 2.24 24.10
C GLN A 378 -9.61 2.49 22.84
N LEU A 379 -9.49 1.60 21.86
CA LEU A 379 -10.23 1.65 20.61
C LEU A 379 -11.75 1.64 20.84
N TYR A 380 -12.25 0.72 21.67
CA TYR A 380 -13.70 0.54 21.91
C TYR A 380 -14.23 1.24 23.15
N GLY A 381 -13.36 1.88 23.96
CA GLY A 381 -13.77 2.68 25.13
C GLY A 381 -14.05 1.86 26.38
N PHE A 382 -13.39 0.71 26.52
CA PHE A 382 -13.48 -0.10 27.73
C PHE A 382 -12.66 0.53 28.86
N THR A 383 -13.24 0.48 30.05
CA THR A 383 -12.72 1.07 31.29
C THR A 383 -12.54 -0.01 32.36
N ASP A 384 -11.92 0.33 33.49
CA ASP A 384 -11.79 -0.59 34.63
C ASP A 384 -13.12 -1.20 35.09
N ALA A 385 -14.23 -0.46 34.96
CA ALA A 385 -15.56 -0.97 35.28
C ALA A 385 -15.99 -2.13 34.35
N HIS A 386 -15.55 -2.12 33.09
CA HIS A 386 -15.79 -3.22 32.15
C HIS A 386 -14.97 -4.46 32.55
N PHE A 387 -13.70 -4.27 32.92
CA PHE A 387 -12.85 -5.37 33.40
C PHE A 387 -13.36 -5.99 34.70
N GLN A 388 -13.89 -5.19 35.63
CA GLN A 388 -14.49 -5.70 36.88
C GLN A 388 -15.71 -6.59 36.61
N LYS A 389 -16.55 -6.23 35.63
CA LYS A 389 -17.68 -7.06 35.21
C LYS A 389 -17.20 -8.35 34.52
N ALA A 390 -16.20 -8.24 33.64
CA ALA A 390 -15.62 -9.39 32.97
C ALA A 390 -14.98 -10.38 33.97
N ASP A 391 -14.28 -9.89 35.00
CA ASP A 391 -13.72 -10.71 36.08
C ASP A 391 -14.81 -11.45 36.85
N ALA A 392 -15.89 -10.75 37.23
CA ALA A 392 -17.03 -11.35 37.92
C ALA A 392 -17.67 -12.47 37.09
N ALA A 393 -17.66 -12.35 35.75
CA ALA A 393 -18.12 -13.39 34.84
C ALA A 393 -17.12 -14.55 34.64
N ALA A 394 -15.84 -14.36 34.97
CA ALA A 394 -14.76 -15.34 34.78
C ALA A 394 -14.44 -16.18 36.03
N ASP A 395 -14.87 -15.78 37.23
CA ASP A 395 -14.42 -16.31 38.53
C ASP A 395 -15.01 -17.69 38.96
N LEU A 396 -15.14 -18.62 38.00
CA LEU A 396 -15.36 -20.06 38.25
C LEU A 396 -14.09 -20.93 38.11
N GLY A 397 -12.89 -20.35 38.15
CA GLY A 397 -11.66 -21.13 38.14
C GLY A 397 -10.39 -20.27 38.27
N GLY A 398 -9.86 -20.15 39.49
CA GLY A 398 -8.69 -19.30 39.77
C GLY A 398 -7.36 -20.05 39.84
N HIS A 399 -6.25 -19.32 39.64
CA HIS A 399 -5.10 -19.19 40.57
C HIS A 399 -4.06 -18.17 40.06
N GLN A 400 -3.54 -17.34 40.97
CA GLN A 400 -2.64 -16.19 40.74
C GLN A 400 -1.14 -16.52 40.89
N ARG A 401 -0.26 -15.71 40.25
CA ARG A 401 1.19 -15.60 40.46
C ARG A 401 1.59 -14.18 40.89
N GLY A 402 2.69 -14.05 41.64
CA GLY A 402 3.28 -12.79 42.12
C GLY A 402 4.53 -12.33 41.33
N SER A 403 4.86 -11.04 41.46
CA SER A 403 5.80 -10.23 40.66
C SER A 403 6.96 -9.62 41.48
N SER A 404 8.05 -9.20 40.84
CA SER A 404 9.00 -8.14 41.31
C SER A 404 9.95 -7.65 40.16
N PRO A 405 10.56 -6.45 40.25
CA PRO A 405 10.79 -5.55 39.10
C PRO A 405 12.27 -5.25 38.72
N ALA A 406 12.43 -4.58 37.56
CA ALA A 406 13.68 -4.21 36.87
C ALA A 406 14.19 -2.78 37.19
N GLY A 407 15.46 -2.49 36.83
CA GLY A 407 16.09 -1.17 36.86
C GLY A 407 16.60 -0.71 35.47
N ARG A 408 16.63 0.60 35.24
CA ARG A 408 17.03 1.29 33.98
C ARG A 408 18.34 2.07 34.12
N ALA A 409 19.01 2.34 33.00
CA ALA A 409 19.98 3.43 32.84
C ALA A 409 19.88 4.05 31.43
N GLU A 410 20.02 5.39 31.35
CA GLU A 410 19.95 6.24 30.15
C GLU A 410 21.36 6.56 29.60
N ALA A 411 21.45 6.90 28.30
CA ALA A 411 22.61 7.55 27.69
C ALA A 411 22.17 8.73 26.80
N ARG A 412 23.03 9.75 26.70
CA ARG A 412 22.83 11.07 26.07
C ARG A 412 23.43 11.15 24.66
N HIS A 413 22.82 11.93 23.77
CA HIS A 413 23.35 12.37 22.47
C HIS A 413 23.99 13.76 22.54
N GLY A 414 24.91 14.04 21.60
CA GLY A 414 25.43 15.36 21.27
C GLY A 414 25.53 15.55 19.74
N GLU A 415 25.16 16.75 19.29
CA GLU A 415 25.30 17.35 17.94
C GLU A 415 26.75 17.89 17.74
N GLU A 416 27.32 18.33 16.60
CA GLU A 416 26.88 18.64 15.22
C GLU A 416 28.12 18.85 14.29
N ASN A 417 27.91 18.74 12.97
CA ASN A 417 28.51 19.44 11.81
C ASN A 417 29.92 19.13 11.20
N GLY A 418 29.91 18.71 9.91
CA GLY A 418 30.48 19.53 8.83
C GLY A 418 31.60 18.99 7.91
N MET A 419 31.28 18.08 6.95
CA MET A 419 31.73 17.98 5.53
C MET A 419 31.38 16.57 5.00
N LYS A 420 31.04 16.40 3.70
CA LYS A 420 30.59 15.12 3.08
C LYS A 420 31.72 14.07 2.99
N ASP A 421 32.22 13.62 4.13
CA ASP A 421 32.54 12.26 4.59
C ASP A 421 33.20 11.18 3.70
N GLY A 422 33.51 11.36 2.42
CA GLY A 422 34.31 10.40 1.64
C GLY A 422 33.65 9.03 1.39
N LEU A 423 32.31 8.94 1.44
CA LEU A 423 31.55 7.77 0.98
C LEU A 423 31.28 7.86 -0.52
N ARG A 424 31.15 6.70 -1.18
CA ARG A 424 30.71 6.61 -2.57
C ARG A 424 29.20 6.71 -2.68
N PHE A 425 28.71 7.46 -3.65
CA PHE A 425 27.31 7.76 -3.85
C PHE A 425 26.90 7.59 -5.32
N VAL A 426 26.04 6.60 -5.56
CA VAL A 426 25.28 6.45 -6.80
C VAL A 426 23.84 6.90 -6.58
N ASP A 427 23.41 7.91 -7.33
CA ASP A 427 22.01 8.30 -7.42
C ASP A 427 21.29 7.33 -8.36
N CYS A 428 20.24 6.68 -7.86
CA CYS A 428 19.59 5.58 -8.56
C CYS A 428 18.50 6.00 -9.55
N ASP A 429 18.04 7.25 -9.52
CA ASP A 429 16.92 7.76 -10.32
C ASP A 429 16.87 9.29 -10.42
N MET A 430 18.02 9.92 -10.61
CA MET A 430 18.11 11.37 -10.83
C MET A 430 17.31 11.78 -12.08
N HIS A 431 16.47 12.80 -11.98
CA HIS A 431 15.62 13.23 -13.09
C HIS A 431 16.32 14.20 -14.05
N VAL A 432 15.81 14.22 -15.29
CA VAL A 432 16.12 15.22 -16.30
C VAL A 432 14.88 15.99 -16.71
N MET A 433 15.06 17.27 -17.03
CA MET A 433 14.02 18.11 -17.64
C MET A 433 14.17 18.10 -19.16
N GLU A 434 13.35 17.31 -19.86
CA GLU A 434 13.43 17.18 -21.32
C GLU A 434 13.35 18.55 -22.02
N PRO A 435 14.09 18.75 -23.13
CA PRO A 435 14.11 20.02 -23.81
C PRO A 435 12.80 20.22 -24.58
N PRO A 436 12.31 21.47 -24.70
CA PRO A 436 11.07 21.76 -25.42
C PRO A 436 11.02 21.27 -26.88
N ASP A 437 12.18 21.19 -27.53
CA ASP A 437 12.37 20.83 -28.93
C ASP A 437 12.72 19.33 -29.12
N LEU A 438 12.59 18.49 -28.09
CA LEU A 438 12.89 17.05 -28.14
C LEU A 438 12.32 16.37 -29.40
N PHE A 439 11.02 16.52 -29.65
CA PHE A 439 10.37 15.89 -30.80
C PHE A 439 10.64 16.60 -32.13
N GLU A 440 10.99 17.89 -32.09
CA GLU A 440 11.43 18.59 -33.31
C GLU A 440 12.77 18.03 -33.79
N CYS A 441 13.69 17.75 -32.87
CA CYS A 441 15.04 17.29 -33.16
C CYS A 441 15.14 15.78 -33.40
N TYR A 442 14.44 14.96 -32.61
CA TYR A 442 14.69 13.51 -32.55
C TYR A 442 13.54 12.62 -33.03
N LEU A 443 12.30 13.14 -33.17
CA LEU A 443 11.19 12.31 -33.64
C LEU A 443 11.30 12.04 -35.15
N ASP A 444 11.09 10.78 -35.54
CA ASP A 444 11.00 10.41 -36.95
C ASP A 444 9.98 11.30 -37.66
N PRO A 445 10.35 11.97 -38.77
CA PRO A 445 9.47 12.86 -39.53
C PRO A 445 8.11 12.26 -39.89
N LYS A 446 8.00 10.93 -40.03
CA LYS A 446 6.76 10.22 -40.31
C LYS A 446 5.69 10.38 -39.22
N PHE A 447 6.10 10.67 -37.98
CA PHE A 447 5.19 10.72 -36.82
C PHE A 447 5.01 12.13 -36.25
N LYS A 448 5.70 13.14 -36.80
CA LYS A 448 5.66 14.52 -36.28
C LYS A 448 4.27 15.15 -36.33
N ASP A 449 3.43 14.78 -37.28
CA ASP A 449 2.05 15.24 -37.40
C ASP A 449 1.13 14.72 -36.27
N ARG A 450 1.55 13.67 -35.56
CA ARG A 450 0.79 13.05 -34.47
C ARG A 450 1.15 13.61 -33.09
N VAL A 451 2.18 14.43 -32.98
CA VAL A 451 2.67 15.00 -31.71
C VAL A 451 2.63 16.51 -31.78
N SER A 452 2.00 17.14 -30.79
CA SER A 452 2.03 18.59 -30.62
C SER A 452 2.55 18.96 -29.23
N THR A 453 3.47 19.92 -29.19
CA THR A 453 4.07 20.47 -27.97
C THR A 453 3.57 21.89 -27.73
N ALA A 454 3.68 22.35 -26.48
CA ALA A 454 3.35 23.73 -26.15
C ALA A 454 4.31 24.71 -26.86
N VAL A 455 3.78 25.80 -27.40
CA VAL A 455 4.56 26.86 -28.05
C VAL A 455 4.44 28.19 -27.30
N GLY A 456 5.52 28.97 -27.29
CA GLY A 456 5.57 30.33 -26.77
C GLY A 456 4.90 31.35 -27.69
N VAL A 457 4.79 32.60 -27.21
CA VAL A 457 4.27 33.73 -28.00
C VAL A 457 5.16 34.00 -29.22
N ASP A 458 6.44 33.64 -29.14
CA ASP A 458 7.44 33.68 -30.20
C ASP A 458 7.37 32.48 -31.16
N SER A 459 6.36 31.61 -31.02
CA SER A 459 6.16 30.39 -31.81
C SER A 459 7.27 29.34 -31.65
N ARG A 460 8.14 29.46 -30.64
CA ARG A 460 9.15 28.44 -30.33
C ARG A 460 8.58 27.39 -29.38
N PRO A 461 9.03 26.13 -29.44
CA PRO A 461 8.66 25.13 -28.46
C PRO A 461 9.02 25.61 -27.04
N ARG A 462 8.11 25.40 -26.10
CA ARG A 462 8.32 25.63 -24.65
C ARG A 462 7.90 24.40 -23.86
N ARG A 463 8.46 24.23 -22.65
CA ARG A 463 7.99 23.17 -21.74
C ARG A 463 6.51 23.38 -21.43
N GLY A 464 5.73 22.32 -21.48
CA GLY A 464 4.28 22.36 -21.27
C GLY A 464 3.63 21.06 -21.69
N MET A 465 2.28 21.06 -21.73
CA MET A 465 1.50 19.88 -22.10
C MET A 465 1.90 19.38 -23.49
N ILE A 466 2.11 18.06 -23.58
CA ILE A 466 2.35 17.34 -24.82
C ILE A 466 1.07 16.59 -25.15
N VAL A 467 0.67 16.64 -26.41
CA VAL A 467 -0.53 15.99 -26.92
C VAL A 467 -0.12 15.04 -28.03
N ILE A 468 -0.56 13.79 -27.95
CA ILE A 468 -0.24 12.72 -28.90
C ILE A 468 -1.56 12.14 -29.39
N ASP A 469 -1.78 12.12 -30.71
CA ASP A 469 -3.06 11.76 -31.34
C ASP A 469 -4.27 12.52 -30.76
N GLY A 470 -4.08 13.80 -30.46
CA GLY A 470 -5.15 14.65 -29.92
C GLY A 470 -5.48 14.42 -28.44
N LEU A 471 -4.77 13.53 -27.73
CA LEU A 471 -4.93 13.31 -26.30
C LEU A 471 -3.72 13.84 -25.52
N PRO A 472 -3.91 14.52 -24.36
CA PRO A 472 -2.80 14.93 -23.51
C PRO A 472 -2.10 13.69 -22.93
N THR A 473 -0.80 13.79 -22.66
CA THR A 473 0.00 12.65 -22.17
C THR A 473 -0.34 12.23 -20.73
N THR A 474 -1.03 13.07 -19.96
CA THR A 474 -1.47 12.77 -18.60
C THR A 474 -2.92 13.21 -18.38
N MET A 475 -3.66 12.42 -17.61
CA MET A 475 -5.03 12.72 -17.19
C MET A 475 -5.07 13.68 -15.97
N ASP A 476 -3.90 13.98 -15.37
CA ASP A 476 -3.82 14.74 -14.12
C ASP A 476 -4.46 16.15 -14.21
N VAL A 477 -4.39 16.79 -15.38
CA VAL A 477 -4.99 18.12 -15.62
C VAL A 477 -6.52 18.04 -15.73
N GLU A 478 -7.05 16.93 -16.26
CA GLU A 478 -8.49 16.78 -16.48
C GLU A 478 -9.25 16.43 -15.19
N LEU A 479 -8.59 15.74 -14.25
CA LEU A 479 -9.19 15.29 -12.99
C LEU A 479 -9.16 16.32 -11.85
N GLN A 480 -8.73 17.56 -12.06
CA GLN A 480 -8.64 18.55 -10.98
C GLN A 480 -9.97 19.30 -10.78
N GLN A 481 -10.59 19.15 -9.60
CA GLN A 481 -11.80 19.91 -9.21
C GLN A 481 -11.59 21.43 -9.17
N TYR A 482 -10.41 21.86 -8.70
CA TYR A 482 -10.08 23.27 -8.54
C TYR A 482 -8.99 23.67 -9.51
N ARG A 483 -9.30 24.57 -10.45
CA ARG A 483 -8.26 25.33 -11.13
C ARG A 483 -7.47 26.09 -10.07
N LYS A 484 -6.14 25.92 -10.02
CA LYS A 484 -5.24 26.73 -9.18
C LYS A 484 -5.72 28.19 -9.18
N ARG A 485 -6.27 28.68 -8.07
CA ARG A 485 -6.54 30.11 -7.90
C ARG A 485 -5.19 30.79 -7.73
N SER A 486 -4.58 31.20 -8.84
CA SER A 486 -3.38 32.03 -8.79
C SER A 486 -3.72 33.32 -8.05
N ARG A 487 -3.02 33.60 -6.93
CA ARG A 487 -3.07 34.93 -6.32
C ARG A 487 -2.62 35.95 -7.38
N PRO A 488 -3.35 37.05 -7.60
CA PRO A 488 -2.86 38.15 -8.43
C PRO A 488 -1.56 38.67 -7.82
N GLY A 489 -0.42 38.44 -8.48
CA GLY A 489 0.90 38.87 -8.01
C GLY A 489 1.96 37.77 -7.87
N ALA A 490 1.59 36.48 -7.98
CA ALA A 490 2.60 35.43 -8.18
C ALA A 490 3.15 35.55 -9.61
N THR A 491 4.46 35.64 -9.76
CA THR A 491 5.12 35.48 -11.05
C THR A 491 4.58 34.20 -11.70
N LEU A 492 4.00 34.32 -12.89
CA LEU A 492 3.69 33.17 -13.73
C LEU A 492 5.03 32.55 -14.13
N SER A 493 5.55 31.67 -13.26
CA SER A 493 6.71 30.86 -13.57
C SER A 493 6.32 29.96 -14.75
N THR A 494 7.02 30.11 -15.86
CA THR A 494 6.93 29.23 -17.03
C THR A 494 7.60 27.87 -16.79
N GLN A 495 8.02 27.58 -15.55
CA GLN A 495 8.60 26.31 -15.20
C GLN A 495 7.50 25.25 -15.05
N PRO A 496 7.66 24.06 -15.66
CA PRO A 496 6.66 22.98 -15.62
C PRO A 496 6.37 22.42 -14.22
N LEU A 497 7.11 22.86 -13.19
CA LEU A 497 6.93 22.51 -11.78
C LEU A 497 6.48 23.70 -10.90
N SER A 498 5.83 24.72 -11.50
CA SER A 498 5.39 25.94 -10.79
C SER A 498 4.45 25.66 -9.61
N GLY A 499 5.01 25.83 -8.40
CA GLY A 499 4.46 25.47 -7.09
C GLY A 499 5.50 24.93 -6.11
N SER A 500 6.72 24.69 -6.57
CA SER A 500 7.80 24.05 -5.81
C SER A 500 8.36 24.87 -4.64
N ARG A 501 8.60 24.20 -3.51
CA ARG A 501 9.48 24.66 -2.42
C ARG A 501 10.88 25.02 -2.91
N LEU A 502 11.38 24.32 -3.94
CA LEU A 502 12.71 24.51 -4.52
C LEU A 502 12.85 25.77 -5.40
N ALA A 503 11.92 26.08 -6.30
CA ALA A 503 12.03 27.27 -7.16
C ALA A 503 12.00 28.59 -6.37
N ASP A 504 11.27 28.66 -5.26
CA ASP A 504 11.21 29.87 -4.43
C ASP A 504 12.46 30.04 -3.52
N THR A 505 13.34 29.05 -3.47
CA THR A 505 14.57 29.10 -2.65
C THR A 505 15.81 29.56 -3.41
N GLY A 506 15.74 29.72 -4.74
CA GLY A 506 16.89 29.99 -5.60
C GLY A 506 17.87 28.81 -5.77
N ARG A 507 17.59 27.65 -5.16
CA ARG A 507 18.45 26.46 -5.21
C ARG A 507 18.60 25.86 -6.60
N LEU A 508 17.66 26.13 -7.51
CA LEU A 508 17.68 25.65 -8.90
C LEU A 508 18.11 26.73 -9.90
N ASP A 509 18.48 27.94 -9.46
CA ASP A 509 18.79 29.05 -10.37
C ASP A 509 19.88 28.68 -11.38
N PHE A 510 20.93 28.00 -10.92
CA PHE A 510 22.03 27.55 -11.78
C PHE A 510 21.55 26.61 -12.90
N ALA A 511 20.56 25.76 -12.61
CA ALA A 511 19.98 24.81 -13.55
C ALA A 511 19.01 25.50 -14.49
N VAL A 512 18.16 26.38 -13.97
CA VAL A 512 17.22 27.20 -14.75
C VAL A 512 17.96 28.07 -15.76
N GLU A 513 19.02 28.78 -15.35
CA GLU A 513 19.86 29.62 -16.21
C GLU A 513 20.49 28.84 -17.37
N ARG A 514 20.77 27.55 -17.15
CA ARG A 514 21.36 26.62 -18.13
C ARG A 514 20.31 25.76 -18.83
N ASN A 515 19.03 26.08 -18.65
CA ASN A 515 17.89 25.34 -19.18
C ASN A 515 17.94 23.83 -18.87
N TYR A 516 18.47 23.46 -17.70
CA TYR A 516 18.63 22.08 -17.24
C TYR A 516 19.45 21.20 -18.20
N ASN A 517 20.48 21.77 -18.83
CA ASN A 517 21.40 21.01 -19.67
C ASN A 517 22.29 20.04 -18.85
N ALA A 518 23.08 19.22 -19.54
CA ALA A 518 23.94 18.23 -18.88
C ALA A 518 25.04 18.83 -17.99
N GLU A 519 25.49 20.06 -18.27
CA GLU A 519 26.39 20.80 -17.39
C GLU A 519 25.72 21.09 -16.03
N ALA A 520 24.47 21.56 -16.05
CA ALA A 520 23.70 21.74 -14.82
C ALA A 520 23.52 20.41 -14.07
N GLN A 521 23.31 19.29 -14.77
CA GLN A 521 23.22 17.98 -14.11
C GLN A 521 24.49 17.66 -13.31
N VAL A 522 25.67 17.81 -13.94
CA VAL A 522 26.97 17.53 -13.31
C VAL A 522 27.28 18.52 -12.18
N MET A 523 26.84 19.78 -12.29
CA MET A 523 26.91 20.75 -11.19
C MET A 523 26.04 20.30 -10.01
N GLY A 524 24.81 19.84 -10.27
CA GLY A 524 23.92 19.30 -9.25
C GLY A 524 24.55 18.10 -8.53
N MET A 525 25.09 17.15 -9.30
CA MET A 525 25.85 16.02 -8.75
C MET A 525 26.99 16.47 -7.85
N ALA A 526 27.75 17.51 -8.23
CA ALA A 526 28.85 18.03 -7.42
C ALA A 526 28.37 18.68 -6.11
N MET A 527 27.22 19.36 -6.12
CA MET A 527 26.61 19.95 -4.91
C MET A 527 26.12 18.87 -3.94
N GLU A 528 25.51 17.82 -4.49
CA GLU A 528 24.96 16.72 -3.69
C GLU A 528 26.03 15.69 -3.29
N GLY A 529 27.16 15.65 -3.99
CA GLY A 529 28.25 14.69 -3.74
C GLY A 529 28.04 13.35 -4.46
N VAL A 530 27.29 13.34 -5.56
CA VAL A 530 26.99 12.15 -6.37
C VAL A 530 28.19 11.84 -7.28
N ASP A 531 28.73 10.63 -7.19
CA ASP A 531 29.78 10.14 -8.09
C ASP A 531 29.21 9.82 -9.47
N VAL A 532 28.13 9.01 -9.50
CA VAL A 532 27.45 8.52 -10.70
C VAL A 532 25.94 8.72 -10.54
N ALA A 533 25.30 9.28 -11.55
CA ALA A 533 23.85 9.45 -11.59
C ALA A 533 23.25 8.59 -12.71
N VAL A 534 22.17 7.88 -12.40
CA VAL A 534 21.36 7.16 -13.38
C VAL A 534 20.12 8.00 -13.67
N LEU A 535 20.00 8.45 -14.93
CA LEU A 535 19.03 9.46 -15.34
C LEU A 535 17.67 8.86 -15.74
N PHE A 536 16.61 9.42 -15.16
CA PHE A 536 15.20 9.09 -15.43
C PHE A 536 14.45 10.30 -16.02
N PRO A 537 13.40 10.07 -16.83
CA PRO A 537 12.64 11.16 -17.42
C PRO A 537 11.65 11.80 -16.46
N THR A 538 11.40 13.11 -16.64
CA THR A 538 10.27 13.80 -16.01
C THR A 538 9.00 13.68 -16.87
N THR A 539 9.03 14.21 -18.09
CA THR A 539 7.89 14.19 -19.02
C THR A 539 7.73 12.82 -19.67
N GLY A 540 8.85 12.12 -19.87
CA GLY A 540 8.92 10.78 -20.47
C GLY A 540 8.04 9.74 -19.78
N LEU A 541 7.85 9.84 -18.45
CA LEU A 541 6.96 8.96 -17.69
C LEU A 541 5.50 9.02 -18.16
N SER A 542 5.09 10.09 -18.83
CA SER A 542 3.71 10.25 -19.31
C SER A 542 3.55 10.00 -20.81
N LEU A 543 4.64 10.01 -21.60
CA LEU A 543 4.55 10.02 -23.06
C LEU A 543 3.79 8.82 -23.65
N ILE A 544 3.97 7.65 -23.06
CA ILE A 544 3.39 6.39 -23.54
C ILE A 544 2.42 5.78 -22.52
N ALA A 545 1.96 6.57 -21.55
CA ALA A 545 1.20 6.09 -20.39
C ALA A 545 -0.30 5.90 -20.67
N ARG A 546 -0.65 5.21 -21.77
CA ARG A 546 -2.03 4.96 -22.20
C ARG A 546 -2.14 3.63 -22.93
N ASP A 547 -3.30 2.98 -22.89
CA ASP A 547 -3.51 1.76 -23.67
C ASP A 547 -3.65 2.04 -25.18
N ASN A 548 -3.46 0.99 -25.98
CA ASN A 548 -3.73 0.93 -27.42
C ASN A 548 -3.00 1.99 -28.26
N LEU A 549 -1.85 2.50 -27.80
CA LEU A 549 -0.98 3.31 -28.64
C LEU A 549 -0.45 2.48 -29.81
N ASP A 550 -0.45 3.06 -31.02
CA ASP A 550 0.20 2.46 -32.19
C ASP A 550 1.64 2.04 -31.84
N PRO A 551 1.99 0.74 -31.91
CA PRO A 551 3.30 0.25 -31.48
C PRO A 551 4.47 0.91 -32.23
N LEU A 552 4.29 1.31 -33.49
CA LEU A 552 5.34 2.00 -34.25
C LEU A 552 5.50 3.46 -33.83
N LEU A 553 4.41 4.15 -33.47
CA LEU A 553 4.50 5.47 -32.86
C LEU A 553 5.13 5.37 -31.47
N SER A 554 4.73 4.37 -30.66
CA SER A 554 5.35 4.10 -29.35
C SER A 554 6.86 3.93 -29.50
N LEU A 555 7.31 3.12 -30.47
CA LEU A 555 8.74 2.95 -30.75
C LEU A 555 9.41 4.26 -31.17
N ALA A 556 8.80 5.05 -32.05
CA ALA A 556 9.37 6.32 -32.50
C ALA A 556 9.52 7.35 -31.36
N LEU A 557 8.56 7.41 -30.43
CA LEU A 557 8.63 8.26 -29.24
C LEU A 557 9.75 7.81 -28.30
N CYS A 558 9.85 6.50 -28.04
CA CYS A 558 10.93 5.93 -27.23
C CYS A 558 12.30 6.18 -27.86
N GLN A 559 12.45 5.97 -29.17
CA GLN A 559 13.71 6.24 -29.87
C GLN A 559 14.09 7.71 -29.85
N ALA A 560 13.12 8.62 -29.98
CA ALA A 560 13.37 10.05 -29.88
C ALA A 560 13.94 10.42 -28.50
N TYR A 561 13.31 9.93 -27.43
CA TYR A 561 13.80 10.11 -26.07
C TYR A 561 15.16 9.46 -25.85
N ASN A 562 15.32 8.18 -26.23
CA ASN A 562 16.54 7.39 -26.00
C ASN A 562 17.76 7.97 -26.73
N ASN A 563 17.57 8.49 -27.94
CA ASN A 563 18.66 9.15 -28.68
C ASN A 563 19.04 10.48 -28.02
N TRP A 564 18.06 11.27 -27.58
CA TRP A 564 18.32 12.52 -26.88
C TRP A 564 19.04 12.31 -25.55
N ILE A 565 18.57 11.39 -24.71
CA ILE A 565 19.19 11.15 -23.39
C ILE A 565 20.60 10.58 -23.55
N HIS A 566 20.84 9.77 -24.59
CA HIS A 566 22.19 9.34 -24.96
C HIS A 566 23.11 10.52 -25.26
N ASP A 567 22.67 11.45 -26.12
CA ASP A 567 23.42 12.66 -26.48
C ASP A 567 23.65 13.58 -25.26
N PHE A 568 22.64 13.70 -24.38
CA PHE A 568 22.74 14.44 -23.13
C PHE A 568 23.82 13.85 -22.20
N CYS A 569 23.87 12.52 -22.06
CA CYS A 569 24.88 11.83 -21.26
C CYS A 569 26.31 11.97 -21.79
N GLN A 570 26.51 12.27 -23.08
CA GLN A 570 27.86 12.42 -23.67
C GLN A 570 28.66 13.59 -23.09
N TYR A 571 28.02 14.51 -22.35
CA TYR A 571 28.74 15.55 -21.61
C TYR A 571 29.68 14.97 -20.54
N SER A 572 29.29 13.89 -19.88
CA SER A 572 30.11 13.19 -18.89
C SER A 572 29.72 11.70 -18.85
N PRO A 573 30.04 10.92 -19.88
CA PRO A 573 29.51 9.56 -20.05
C PRO A 573 29.97 8.58 -18.97
N ASP A 574 31.03 8.90 -18.23
CA ASP A 574 31.50 8.12 -17.09
C ASP A 574 30.72 8.39 -15.79
N ARG A 575 30.04 9.55 -15.70
CA ARG A 575 29.25 9.97 -14.52
C ARG A 575 27.74 9.97 -14.77
N LEU A 576 27.31 10.28 -15.99
CA LEU A 576 25.91 10.31 -16.41
C LEU A 576 25.57 9.00 -17.12
N LYS A 577 24.77 8.17 -16.47
CA LYS A 577 24.19 6.94 -17.03
C LYS A 577 22.69 7.14 -17.23
N PHE A 578 22.03 6.32 -18.02
CA PHE A 578 20.60 6.46 -18.24
C PHE A 578 19.92 5.10 -18.39
N VAL A 579 18.63 5.08 -18.13
CA VAL A 579 17.73 3.95 -18.40
C VAL A 579 16.92 4.21 -19.67
N ALA A 580 16.69 3.15 -20.45
CA ALA A 580 15.95 3.21 -21.69
C ALA A 580 14.44 3.33 -21.45
N MET A 581 13.78 4.17 -22.25
CA MET A 581 12.33 4.15 -22.43
C MET A 581 11.97 3.05 -23.44
N LEU A 582 11.01 2.19 -23.12
CA LEU A 582 10.66 1.05 -23.97
C LEU A 582 9.23 1.16 -24.54
N PRO A 583 8.99 0.75 -25.80
CA PRO A 583 7.66 0.72 -26.39
C PRO A 583 6.83 -0.47 -25.88
N VAL A 584 6.34 -0.36 -24.65
CA VAL A 584 5.65 -1.42 -23.89
C VAL A 584 4.34 -1.93 -24.51
N HIS A 585 3.86 -1.30 -25.59
CA HIS A 585 2.69 -1.73 -26.36
C HIS A 585 2.95 -2.98 -27.21
N ASP A 586 4.21 -3.34 -27.44
CA ASP A 586 4.63 -4.57 -28.12
C ASP A 586 5.92 -5.08 -27.48
N ALA A 587 5.86 -6.25 -26.83
CA ALA A 587 6.99 -6.81 -26.11
C ALA A 587 8.22 -7.08 -27.00
N HIS A 588 8.02 -7.40 -28.29
CA HIS A 588 9.13 -7.63 -29.21
C HIS A 588 9.78 -6.31 -29.65
N LEU A 589 8.99 -5.25 -29.87
CA LEU A 589 9.54 -3.91 -30.08
C LEU A 589 10.31 -3.43 -28.85
N ALA A 590 9.78 -3.66 -27.65
CA ALA A 590 10.45 -3.35 -26.40
C ALA A 590 11.79 -4.08 -26.29
N CYS A 591 11.83 -5.37 -26.64
CA CYS A 591 13.07 -6.15 -26.68
C CYS A 591 14.08 -5.57 -27.69
N ARG A 592 13.64 -5.24 -28.91
CA ARG A 592 14.55 -4.68 -29.93
C ARG A 592 15.13 -3.34 -29.50
N GLU A 593 14.32 -2.48 -28.90
CA GLU A 593 14.78 -1.17 -28.44
C GLU A 593 15.70 -1.29 -27.23
N LEU A 594 15.40 -2.17 -26.26
CA LEU A 594 16.30 -2.44 -25.14
C LEU A 594 17.67 -2.90 -25.62
N LEU A 595 17.70 -3.86 -26.56
CA LEU A 595 18.93 -4.38 -27.14
C LEU A 595 19.79 -3.26 -27.76
N ARG A 596 19.15 -2.37 -28.54
CA ARG A 596 19.81 -1.21 -29.16
C ARG A 596 20.33 -0.23 -28.10
N CYS A 597 19.50 0.13 -27.13
CA CYS A 597 19.86 1.06 -26.08
C CYS A 597 21.05 0.56 -25.25
N VAL A 598 21.07 -0.71 -24.89
CA VAL A 598 22.17 -1.28 -24.10
C VAL A 598 23.45 -1.42 -24.94
N ARG A 599 23.38 -1.99 -26.14
CA ARG A 599 24.57 -2.31 -26.94
C ARG A 599 25.16 -1.11 -27.68
N ASP A 600 24.31 -0.22 -28.17
CA ASP A 600 24.73 0.87 -29.06
C ASP A 600 24.77 2.21 -28.33
N LEU A 601 23.88 2.44 -27.36
CA LEU A 601 23.77 3.73 -26.67
C LEU A 601 24.32 3.72 -25.22
N GLY A 602 24.57 2.55 -24.63
CA GLY A 602 25.13 2.42 -23.28
C GLY A 602 24.12 2.60 -22.14
N ALA A 603 22.83 2.31 -22.37
CA ALA A 603 21.83 2.27 -21.30
C ALA A 603 22.17 1.19 -20.26
N VAL A 604 21.93 1.45 -18.97
CA VAL A 604 22.22 0.53 -17.86
C VAL A 604 21.00 -0.27 -17.39
N GLY A 605 19.86 -0.07 -18.04
CA GLY A 605 18.58 -0.65 -17.70
C GLY A 605 17.45 -0.04 -18.51
N SER A 606 16.22 -0.32 -18.11
CA SER A 606 15.02 0.34 -18.60
C SER A 606 14.14 0.80 -17.44
N PHE A 607 13.21 1.72 -17.73
CA PHE A 607 12.16 2.08 -16.79
C PHE A 607 10.78 1.80 -17.38
N ILE A 608 9.85 1.41 -16.52
CA ILE A 608 8.45 1.16 -16.84
C ILE A 608 7.61 1.62 -15.64
N ARG A 609 6.41 2.16 -15.89
CA ARG A 609 5.49 2.46 -14.79
C ARG A 609 4.86 1.18 -14.25
N PRO A 610 4.49 1.06 -12.97
CA PRO A 610 4.00 -0.19 -12.39
C PRO A 610 2.55 -0.56 -12.79
N ASN A 611 1.98 0.09 -13.82
CA ASN A 611 0.61 -0.09 -14.30
C ASN A 611 0.44 -1.25 -15.30
N LEU A 612 -0.75 -1.85 -15.36
CA LEU A 612 -1.09 -2.74 -16.46
C LEU A 612 -1.07 -1.97 -17.79
N VAL A 613 -0.46 -2.56 -18.82
CA VAL A 613 -0.43 -2.02 -20.18
C VAL A 613 -1.17 -2.97 -21.10
N ASN A 614 -2.16 -2.47 -21.84
CA ASN A 614 -3.04 -3.26 -22.72
C ASN A 614 -3.69 -4.46 -22.01
N GLY A 615 -3.99 -4.32 -20.72
CA GLY A 615 -4.53 -5.40 -19.88
C GLY A 615 -3.55 -6.53 -19.53
N HIS A 616 -2.26 -6.37 -19.81
CA HIS A 616 -1.24 -7.36 -19.44
C HIS A 616 -0.72 -7.14 -18.02
N TYR A 617 -1.00 -8.09 -17.13
CA TYR A 617 -0.40 -8.15 -15.80
C TYR A 617 1.11 -8.38 -15.89
N TRP A 618 1.88 -7.89 -14.90
CA TRP A 618 3.35 -8.09 -14.85
C TRP A 618 3.78 -9.54 -14.74
N HIS A 619 2.90 -10.43 -14.26
CA HIS A 619 3.18 -11.87 -14.24
C HIS A 619 2.67 -12.62 -15.49
N SER A 620 2.14 -11.91 -16.49
CA SER A 620 1.69 -12.55 -17.72
C SER A 620 2.87 -12.88 -18.65
N ASN A 621 2.74 -13.97 -19.41
CA ASN A 621 3.76 -14.41 -20.38
C ASN A 621 4.03 -13.39 -21.50
N PHE A 622 3.22 -12.34 -21.62
CA PHE A 622 3.48 -11.24 -22.55
C PHE A 622 4.85 -10.59 -22.30
N TRP A 623 5.25 -10.47 -21.03
CA TRP A 623 6.51 -9.82 -20.64
C TRP A 623 7.73 -10.75 -20.62
N GLU A 624 7.53 -12.06 -20.74
CA GLU A 624 8.61 -13.07 -20.63
C GLU A 624 9.80 -12.77 -21.55
N PRO A 625 9.63 -12.44 -22.85
CA PRO A 625 10.77 -12.16 -23.71
C PRO A 625 11.61 -10.98 -23.22
N LEU A 626 10.95 -9.99 -22.61
CA LEU A 626 11.60 -8.80 -22.10
C LEU A 626 12.33 -9.10 -20.79
N TYR A 627 11.79 -9.93 -19.90
CA TYR A 627 12.48 -10.40 -18.69
C TYR A 627 13.73 -11.21 -19.05
N THR A 628 13.59 -12.17 -19.97
CA THR A 628 14.72 -12.96 -20.48
C THR A 628 15.80 -12.06 -21.06
N LEU A 629 15.43 -11.05 -21.85
CA LEU A 629 16.42 -10.14 -22.43
C LEU A 629 17.14 -9.29 -21.38
N HIS A 630 16.45 -8.82 -20.33
CA HIS A 630 17.11 -8.12 -19.21
C HIS A 630 18.15 -9.02 -18.52
N GLU A 631 17.86 -10.31 -18.32
CA GLU A 631 18.81 -11.28 -17.75
C GLU A 631 19.97 -11.64 -18.68
N GLU A 632 19.75 -11.65 -20.00
CA GLU A 632 20.80 -11.89 -21.00
C GLU A 632 21.76 -10.71 -21.13
N LEU A 633 21.23 -9.50 -21.02
CA LEU A 633 22.01 -8.26 -21.06
C LEU A 633 22.62 -7.88 -19.70
N ASP A 634 22.16 -8.52 -18.61
CA ASP A 634 22.50 -8.20 -17.23
C ASP A 634 22.23 -6.72 -16.90
N VAL A 635 21.02 -6.25 -17.20
CA VAL A 635 20.60 -4.85 -16.97
C VAL A 635 19.32 -4.77 -16.15
N THR A 636 19.12 -3.63 -15.51
CA THR A 636 18.05 -3.41 -14.54
C THR A 636 16.69 -3.17 -15.18
N TRP A 637 15.64 -3.73 -14.59
CA TRP A 637 14.24 -3.35 -14.81
C TRP A 637 13.79 -2.39 -13.70
N GLY A 638 13.58 -1.12 -14.01
CA GLY A 638 13.13 -0.13 -13.02
C GLY A 638 11.63 0.12 -13.10
N PHE A 639 10.89 -0.13 -12.01
CA PHE A 639 9.59 0.49 -11.84
C PHE A 639 9.76 1.90 -11.32
N HIS A 640 9.14 2.86 -12.01
CA HIS A 640 9.10 4.27 -11.63
C HIS A 640 7.73 4.81 -11.98
N GLU A 641 6.99 5.34 -11.01
CA GLU A 641 5.63 5.81 -11.23
C GLU A 641 5.65 7.26 -11.76
N GLY A 642 4.49 7.77 -12.13
CA GLY A 642 4.22 9.20 -12.19
C GLY A 642 2.73 9.43 -11.94
N THR A 643 2.27 10.65 -11.70
CA THR A 643 0.82 10.85 -11.47
C THR A 643 0.02 10.89 -12.78
N GLY A 644 -1.11 10.16 -12.83
CA GLY A 644 -2.14 10.37 -13.86
C GLY A 644 -1.96 9.61 -15.18
N ALA A 645 -1.41 8.39 -15.18
CA ALA A 645 -1.46 7.51 -16.35
C ALA A 645 -2.90 7.23 -16.82
N TRP A 646 -3.12 7.27 -18.13
CA TRP A 646 -4.42 6.91 -18.71
C TRP A 646 -4.78 5.43 -18.54
N TYR A 647 -3.79 4.53 -18.57
CA TYR A 647 -4.03 3.09 -18.37
C TYR A 647 -4.14 2.68 -16.90
N SER A 648 -3.95 3.60 -15.95
CA SER A 648 -4.02 3.25 -14.52
C SER A 648 -5.48 3.05 -14.14
N GLN A 649 -5.84 1.80 -13.85
CA GLN A 649 -7.16 1.43 -13.33
C GLN A 649 -7.37 1.91 -11.88
N MET A 650 -6.32 2.42 -11.24
CA MET A 650 -6.36 2.90 -9.86
C MET A 650 -6.71 4.38 -9.74
N ASN A 651 -6.49 5.17 -10.80
CA ASN A 651 -6.77 6.60 -10.78
C ASN A 651 -8.23 6.94 -10.42
N VAL A 652 -9.17 6.07 -10.77
CA VAL A 652 -10.59 6.24 -10.42
C VAL A 652 -10.85 6.11 -8.92
N LEU A 653 -9.95 5.50 -8.15
CA LEU A 653 -10.11 5.28 -6.70
C LEU A 653 -9.52 6.41 -5.86
N TYR A 654 -8.59 7.16 -6.43
CA TYR A 654 -7.91 8.26 -5.74
C TYR A 654 -8.72 9.57 -5.78
N GLY A 655 -9.76 9.62 -6.63
CA GLY A 655 -10.62 10.78 -6.78
C GLY A 655 -9.94 12.00 -7.40
N GLU A 656 -10.59 13.15 -7.26
CA GLU A 656 -10.23 14.37 -7.98
C GLU A 656 -9.16 15.22 -7.26
N ASN A 657 -8.77 14.85 -6.02
CA ASN A 657 -7.76 15.55 -5.25
C ASN A 657 -6.34 15.11 -5.67
N ARG A 658 -5.58 16.03 -6.27
CA ARG A 658 -4.21 15.74 -6.73
C ARG A 658 -3.26 15.32 -5.60
N PHE A 659 -3.41 15.86 -4.39
CA PHE A 659 -2.61 15.45 -3.23
C PHE A 659 -2.81 13.96 -2.96
N TYR A 660 -4.07 13.52 -2.91
CA TYR A 660 -4.39 12.10 -2.76
C TYR A 660 -3.80 11.29 -3.92
N ARG A 661 -4.07 11.66 -5.19
CA ARG A 661 -3.53 10.92 -6.33
C ARG A 661 -2.01 10.76 -6.30
N HIS A 662 -1.28 11.81 -5.93
CA HIS A 662 0.17 11.80 -5.87
C HIS A 662 0.70 10.84 -4.79
N VAL A 663 0.14 10.91 -3.58
CA VAL A 663 0.46 9.98 -2.49
C VAL A 663 0.17 8.55 -2.92
N ALA A 664 -1.04 8.31 -3.44
CA ALA A 664 -1.55 6.98 -3.66
C ALA A 664 -0.89 6.27 -4.86
N SER A 665 -0.69 6.95 -5.99
CA SER A 665 -0.11 6.32 -7.20
C SER A 665 1.29 5.77 -6.93
N HIS A 666 2.23 6.60 -6.47
CA HIS A 666 3.61 6.17 -6.22
C HIS A 666 3.70 5.08 -5.14
N TRP A 667 2.87 5.17 -4.10
CA TRP A 667 2.92 4.25 -2.96
C TRP A 667 2.23 2.91 -3.26
N ILE A 668 0.99 2.94 -3.75
CA ILE A 668 0.16 1.74 -3.92
C ILE A 668 0.56 0.96 -5.17
N GLU A 669 0.79 1.63 -6.31
CA GLU A 669 0.95 0.92 -7.59
C GLU A 669 2.29 0.17 -7.64
N MET A 670 3.32 0.66 -6.95
CA MET A 670 4.58 -0.08 -6.70
C MET A 670 4.36 -1.40 -5.95
N GLN A 671 3.51 -1.37 -4.91
CA GLN A 671 3.14 -2.58 -4.17
C GLN A 671 2.43 -3.58 -5.10
N GLN A 672 1.55 -3.10 -5.98
CA GLN A 672 0.86 -3.96 -6.94
C GLN A 672 1.83 -4.68 -7.86
N ALA A 673 2.83 -3.97 -8.39
CA ALA A 673 3.87 -4.57 -9.20
C ALA A 673 4.68 -5.63 -8.42
N LEU A 674 5.07 -5.36 -7.17
CA LEU A 674 5.81 -6.35 -6.36
C LEU A 674 4.99 -7.62 -6.08
N ILE A 675 3.73 -7.47 -5.67
CA ILE A 675 2.82 -8.60 -5.43
C ILE A 675 2.69 -9.43 -6.71
N ALA A 676 2.48 -8.75 -7.86
CA ALA A 676 2.38 -9.40 -9.16
C ALA A 676 3.63 -10.22 -9.49
N MET A 677 4.83 -9.65 -9.35
CA MET A 677 6.07 -10.32 -9.71
C MET A 677 6.44 -11.48 -8.77
N ILE A 678 6.25 -11.32 -7.45
CA ILE A 678 6.56 -12.38 -6.47
C ILE A 678 5.60 -13.54 -6.64
N ILE A 679 4.30 -13.31 -6.44
CA ILE A 679 3.31 -14.40 -6.43
C ILE A 679 3.20 -15.02 -7.84
N GLY A 680 3.49 -14.25 -8.89
CA GLY A 680 3.53 -14.73 -10.28
C GLY A 680 4.73 -15.56 -10.65
N GLY A 681 5.72 -15.66 -9.76
CA GLY A 681 6.91 -16.44 -10.01
C GLY A 681 7.82 -15.82 -11.06
N VAL A 682 7.69 -14.52 -11.36
CA VAL A 682 8.61 -13.84 -12.29
C VAL A 682 10.04 -14.01 -11.80
N PHE A 683 10.27 -13.82 -10.50
CA PHE A 683 11.59 -14.06 -9.90
C PHE A 683 11.98 -15.52 -9.82
N GLU A 684 11.03 -16.46 -9.77
CA GLU A 684 11.33 -17.90 -9.82
C GLU A 684 11.89 -18.30 -11.19
N PHE A 685 11.25 -17.82 -12.26
CA PHE A 685 11.65 -18.16 -13.62
C PHE A 685 12.80 -17.29 -14.16
N HIS A 686 13.00 -16.10 -13.58
CA HIS A 686 14.08 -15.16 -13.92
C HIS A 686 14.95 -14.82 -12.68
N PRO A 687 15.73 -15.78 -12.16
CA PRO A 687 16.42 -15.64 -10.88
C PRO A 687 17.55 -14.60 -10.88
N ARG A 688 18.04 -14.14 -12.04
CA ARG A 688 19.04 -13.08 -12.17
C ARG A 688 18.44 -11.71 -12.49
N LEU A 689 17.12 -11.62 -12.69
CA LEU A 689 16.46 -10.35 -12.99
C LEU A 689 16.64 -9.38 -11.81
N ARG A 690 17.17 -8.19 -12.10
CA ARG A 690 17.32 -7.09 -11.13
C ARG A 690 16.18 -6.11 -11.32
N VAL A 691 15.39 -5.91 -10.27
CA VAL A 691 14.22 -5.02 -10.29
C VAL A 691 14.36 -3.91 -9.26
N ALA A 692 14.06 -2.69 -9.68
CA ALA A 692 14.00 -1.53 -8.79
C ALA A 692 12.56 -1.05 -8.60
N PHE A 693 12.23 -0.55 -7.41
CA PHE A 693 11.01 0.20 -7.11
C PHE A 693 11.44 1.60 -6.67
N LEU A 694 11.19 2.60 -7.52
CA LEU A 694 11.78 3.94 -7.45
C LEU A 694 10.69 5.01 -7.26
N GLU A 695 11.01 6.14 -6.61
CA GLU A 695 10.09 7.26 -6.28
C GLU A 695 8.86 6.89 -5.40
N GLY A 696 8.79 5.65 -4.90
CA GLY A 696 7.68 5.15 -4.07
C GLY A 696 7.97 5.09 -2.57
N GLN A 697 9.15 5.57 -2.13
CA GLN A 697 9.75 5.24 -0.83
C GLN A 697 9.82 3.70 -0.63
N ASN A 698 10.28 3.21 0.53
CA ASN A 698 10.40 1.75 0.71
C ASN A 698 9.91 1.18 2.04
N ALA A 699 9.40 2.03 2.95
CA ALA A 699 8.90 1.56 4.25
C ALA A 699 7.71 0.58 4.13
N TRP A 700 7.01 0.52 3.00
CA TRP A 700 5.97 -0.48 2.72
C TRP A 700 6.53 -1.89 2.47
N ALA A 701 7.77 -2.02 1.98
CA ALA A 701 8.29 -3.29 1.48
C ALA A 701 8.42 -4.38 2.56
N PRO A 702 9.01 -4.14 3.74
CA PRO A 702 9.13 -5.18 4.76
C PRO A 702 7.77 -5.76 5.18
N GLY A 703 6.82 -4.89 5.48
CA GLY A 703 5.48 -5.28 5.90
C GLY A 703 4.72 -6.04 4.81
N LEU A 704 4.79 -5.59 3.56
CA LEU A 704 4.15 -6.29 2.45
C LEU A 704 4.75 -7.69 2.22
N LEU A 705 6.08 -7.84 2.36
CA LEU A 705 6.72 -9.15 2.28
C LEU A 705 6.25 -10.07 3.41
N SER A 706 6.12 -9.54 4.63
CA SER A 706 5.53 -10.25 5.77
C SER A 706 4.08 -10.61 5.54
N ARG A 707 3.28 -9.77 4.87
CA ARG A 707 1.90 -10.11 4.46
C ARG A 707 1.87 -11.28 3.48
N ILE A 708 2.69 -11.23 2.43
CA ILE A 708 2.74 -12.33 1.46
C ILE A 708 3.23 -13.62 2.16
N GLU A 709 4.19 -13.52 3.08
CA GLU A 709 4.67 -14.66 3.88
C GLU A 709 3.61 -15.23 4.82
N TRP A 710 2.76 -14.39 5.41
CA TRP A 710 1.63 -14.80 6.26
C TRP A 710 0.66 -15.73 5.53
N ASP A 711 0.33 -15.34 4.30
CA ASP A 711 -0.62 -15.99 3.40
C ASP A 711 0.01 -17.17 2.62
N TYR A 712 1.34 -17.28 2.64
CA TYR A 712 2.11 -18.24 1.85
C TYR A 712 1.77 -19.71 2.19
N PRO A 713 1.74 -20.17 3.47
CA PRO A 713 1.40 -21.56 3.80
C PRO A 713 0.01 -22.01 3.33
N GLN A 714 -0.94 -21.10 3.21
CA GLN A 714 -2.35 -21.36 2.91
C GLN A 714 -2.57 -21.42 1.40
N TYR A 715 -1.90 -20.54 0.65
CA TYR A 715 -2.17 -20.35 -0.77
C TYR A 715 -1.11 -20.88 -1.71
N ARG A 716 0.17 -20.94 -1.32
CA ARG A 716 1.29 -21.29 -2.22
C ARG A 716 1.04 -22.60 -2.97
N ASP A 717 0.76 -23.70 -2.28
CA ASP A 717 0.62 -25.01 -2.93
C ASP A 717 -0.57 -25.10 -3.90
N SER A 718 -1.59 -24.25 -3.69
CA SER A 718 -2.80 -24.25 -4.51
C SER A 718 -2.81 -23.21 -5.62
N HIS A 719 -2.12 -22.07 -5.44
CA HIS A 719 -2.21 -20.89 -6.30
C HIS A 719 -0.85 -20.41 -6.82
N ALA A 720 0.27 -20.80 -6.21
CA ALA A 720 1.62 -20.46 -6.66
C ALA A 720 2.61 -21.63 -6.43
N PRO A 721 2.30 -22.86 -6.92
CA PRO A 721 3.05 -24.08 -6.55
C PRO A 721 4.49 -24.11 -7.08
N TYR A 722 4.82 -23.19 -7.98
CA TYR A 722 6.15 -23.02 -8.56
C TYR A 722 7.12 -22.27 -7.64
N LEU A 723 6.64 -21.49 -6.66
CA LEU A 723 7.52 -20.68 -5.81
C LEU A 723 8.39 -21.56 -4.92
N SER A 724 9.71 -21.49 -5.05
CA SER A 724 10.66 -22.29 -4.27
C SER A 724 11.23 -21.57 -3.05
N LEU A 725 11.22 -20.23 -3.05
CA LEU A 725 11.74 -19.37 -1.98
C LEU A 725 10.62 -18.64 -1.23
N THR A 726 10.94 -18.08 -0.06
CA THR A 726 10.04 -17.14 0.61
C THR A 726 10.01 -15.79 -0.12
N PRO A 727 8.93 -15.00 0.02
CA PRO A 727 8.87 -13.62 -0.46
C PRO A 727 10.08 -12.77 -0.08
N LYS A 728 10.56 -12.82 1.17
CA LYS A 728 11.77 -12.07 1.59
C LYS A 728 13.02 -12.57 0.88
N GLU A 729 13.17 -13.88 0.67
CA GLU A 729 14.30 -14.44 -0.08
C GLU A 729 14.27 -14.02 -1.56
N TYR A 730 13.11 -13.97 -2.21
CA TYR A 730 12.97 -13.42 -3.56
C TYR A 730 13.33 -11.94 -3.62
N PHE A 731 12.79 -11.12 -2.71
CA PHE A 731 13.13 -9.71 -2.64
C PHE A 731 14.63 -9.52 -2.43
N ARG A 732 15.22 -10.27 -1.49
CA ARG A 732 16.64 -10.23 -1.19
C ARG A 732 17.51 -10.66 -2.37
N ARG A 733 17.03 -11.51 -3.28
CA ARG A 733 17.77 -11.91 -4.47
C ARG A 733 17.62 -10.92 -5.61
N ASN A 734 16.42 -10.38 -5.83
CA ASN A 734 16.04 -9.76 -7.09
C ASN A 734 15.75 -8.25 -7.00
N CYS A 735 15.46 -7.71 -5.82
CA CYS A 735 14.81 -6.39 -5.70
C CYS A 735 15.64 -5.35 -4.94
N TRP A 736 15.47 -4.08 -5.35
CA TRP A 736 15.92 -2.88 -4.64
C TRP A 736 14.77 -1.88 -4.54
N ALA A 737 14.73 -1.09 -3.47
CA ALA A 737 13.72 -0.06 -3.28
C ALA A 737 14.32 1.27 -2.82
N ALA A 738 13.89 2.37 -3.44
CA ALA A 738 14.44 3.71 -3.19
C ALA A 738 14.02 4.30 -1.83
N VAL A 739 14.90 5.14 -1.27
CA VAL A 739 14.59 6.03 -0.14
C VAL A 739 14.81 7.50 -0.52
N GLU A 740 13.99 8.33 0.09
CA GLU A 740 14.21 9.76 0.26
C GLU A 740 14.98 9.97 1.57
N GLY A 741 16.18 10.57 1.52
CA GLY A 741 17.13 10.59 2.65
C GLY A 741 16.64 11.17 4.00
N SER A 742 15.39 11.63 4.12
CA SER A 742 14.79 12.14 5.35
C SER A 742 13.71 11.26 5.98
N GLU A 743 13.45 10.07 5.45
CA GLU A 743 12.47 9.13 6.03
C GLU A 743 12.93 8.65 7.43
N PRO A 744 12.09 8.74 8.48
CA PRO A 744 12.44 8.22 9.81
C PRO A 744 12.46 6.68 9.88
N GLU A 745 11.88 5.99 8.91
CA GLU A 745 11.78 4.53 8.85
C GLU A 745 13.07 3.85 8.34
N ILE A 746 14.02 4.59 7.78
CA ILE A 746 15.17 4.03 7.02
C ILE A 746 15.95 2.99 7.82
N GLU A 747 16.28 3.26 9.08
CA GLU A 747 17.05 2.32 9.91
C GLU A 747 16.27 1.04 10.19
N ALA A 748 14.98 1.15 10.51
CA ALA A 748 14.12 -0.01 10.73
C ALA A 748 13.96 -0.85 9.46
N THR A 749 13.70 -0.19 8.32
CA THR A 749 13.60 -0.84 7.01
C THR A 749 14.92 -1.54 6.65
N ALA A 750 16.05 -0.88 6.85
CA ALA A 750 17.38 -1.45 6.63
C ALA A 750 17.62 -2.70 7.48
N GLY A 751 17.14 -2.73 8.72
CA GLY A 751 17.21 -3.91 9.59
C GLY A 751 16.37 -5.09 9.10
N LEU A 752 15.28 -4.84 8.36
CA LEU A 752 14.31 -5.86 7.94
C LEU A 752 14.60 -6.45 6.55
N ILE A 753 15.00 -5.62 5.57
CA ILE A 753 15.29 -6.07 4.18
C ILE A 753 16.79 -6.01 3.82
N GLY A 754 17.59 -5.39 4.69
CA GLY A 754 19.01 -5.14 4.51
C GLY A 754 19.30 -3.85 3.73
N ALA A 755 20.18 -3.02 4.27
CA ALA A 755 20.56 -1.71 3.70
C ALA A 755 21.10 -1.79 2.26
N ASP A 756 21.70 -2.91 1.87
CA ASP A 756 22.20 -3.16 0.52
C ASP A 756 21.12 -3.51 -0.52
N ARG A 757 19.85 -3.64 -0.10
CA ARG A 757 18.66 -3.66 -1.00
C ARG A 757 17.90 -2.34 -1.00
N MET A 758 18.46 -1.32 -0.39
CA MET A 758 17.95 0.04 -0.44
C MET A 758 18.88 0.86 -1.34
N CYS A 759 18.32 1.77 -2.12
CA CYS A 759 19.06 2.74 -2.91
C CYS A 759 18.52 4.14 -2.63
N ILE A 760 19.31 5.18 -2.92
CA ILE A 760 18.89 6.55 -2.64
C ILE A 760 18.58 7.30 -3.93
N SER A 761 17.43 7.96 -3.93
CA SER A 761 17.07 8.96 -4.92
C SER A 761 17.48 10.33 -4.42
N THR A 762 18.03 11.18 -5.29
CA THR A 762 17.98 12.63 -5.00
C THR A 762 16.72 13.27 -5.52
N ASP A 763 16.05 12.62 -6.47
CA ASP A 763 14.92 13.13 -7.23
C ASP A 763 15.16 14.52 -7.85
N TYR A 764 16.43 14.94 -7.97
CA TYR A 764 16.76 16.23 -8.58
C TYR A 764 16.39 16.21 -10.07
N PRO A 765 15.75 17.25 -10.63
CA PRO A 765 15.47 18.56 -10.05
C PRO A 765 14.00 18.75 -9.65
N HIS A 766 13.28 17.68 -9.28
CA HIS A 766 11.86 17.78 -8.91
C HIS A 766 11.62 18.67 -7.70
N PHE A 767 10.38 19.11 -7.57
CA PHE A 767 9.98 20.18 -6.67
C PHE A 767 9.91 19.77 -5.20
N ASP A 768 9.72 18.48 -4.97
CA ASP A 768 9.60 17.78 -3.70
C ASP A 768 10.93 17.19 -3.21
N SER A 769 11.95 17.16 -4.06
CA SER A 769 13.32 16.81 -3.67
C SER A 769 13.86 17.63 -2.49
N ASN A 770 14.69 16.98 -1.66
CA ASN A 770 15.46 17.62 -0.60
C ASN A 770 16.79 18.26 -1.06
N PHE A 771 17.08 18.25 -2.36
CA PHE A 771 18.32 18.75 -2.93
C PHE A 771 18.70 20.18 -2.43
N PRO A 772 19.98 20.47 -2.16
CA PRO A 772 21.16 19.60 -2.23
C PRO A 772 21.51 18.93 -0.87
N ASN A 773 20.50 18.60 -0.06
CA ASN A 773 20.68 18.06 1.30
C ASN A 773 20.31 16.57 1.42
N VAL A 774 20.11 15.86 0.31
CA VAL A 774 19.64 14.46 0.34
C VAL A 774 20.64 13.57 1.08
N ALA A 775 21.94 13.65 0.72
CA ALA A 775 22.98 12.85 1.36
C ALA A 775 23.20 13.25 2.83
N SER A 776 23.14 14.55 3.12
CA SER A 776 23.31 15.05 4.49
C SER A 776 22.18 14.56 5.39
N ASN A 777 20.94 14.59 4.91
CA ASN A 777 19.78 14.08 5.65
C ASN A 777 19.94 12.59 5.96
N LEU A 778 20.38 11.79 4.97
CA LEU A 778 20.59 10.35 5.22
C LEU A 778 21.64 10.11 6.30
N LEU A 779 22.79 10.79 6.22
CA LEU A 779 23.87 10.68 7.20
C LEU A 779 23.48 11.16 8.61
N THR A 780 22.51 12.07 8.71
CA THR A 780 21.97 12.52 10.00
C THR A 780 21.00 11.52 10.59
N ASN A 781 20.22 10.83 9.75
CA ASN A 781 19.10 10.00 10.21
C ASN A 781 19.47 8.55 10.52
N VAL A 782 20.57 8.03 9.96
CA VAL A 782 20.97 6.63 10.18
C VAL A 782 22.46 6.49 10.50
N PRO A 783 22.86 5.38 11.16
CA PRO A 783 24.26 5.03 11.31
C PRO A 783 25.01 5.07 9.97
N ARG A 784 26.26 5.53 10.02
CA ARG A 784 27.11 5.73 8.85
C ARG A 784 27.25 4.47 7.99
N GLU A 785 27.33 3.30 8.62
CA GLU A 785 27.48 2.00 7.96
C GLU A 785 26.23 1.62 7.15
N ILE A 786 25.05 2.03 7.61
CA ILE A 786 23.78 1.87 6.89
C ILE A 786 23.75 2.87 5.73
N ALA A 787 24.05 4.14 5.98
CA ALA A 787 24.10 5.17 4.95
C ALA A 787 25.06 4.80 3.80
N ALA A 788 26.25 4.26 4.12
CA ALA A 788 27.23 3.82 3.14
C ALA A 788 26.72 2.70 2.21
N GLN A 789 25.94 1.75 2.75
CA GLN A 789 25.33 0.69 1.95
C GLN A 789 24.24 1.25 1.04
N ILE A 790 23.40 2.15 1.56
CA ILE A 790 22.32 2.80 0.78
C ILE A 790 22.90 3.65 -0.35
N PHE A 791 23.93 4.47 -0.09
CA PHE A 791 24.62 5.26 -1.11
C PHE A 791 25.24 4.40 -2.22
N LEU A 792 25.64 3.17 -1.89
CA LEU A 792 26.15 2.19 -2.85
C LEU A 792 25.06 1.25 -3.42
N GLY A 793 23.82 1.35 -2.96
CA GLY A 793 22.72 0.50 -3.41
C GLY A 793 22.52 0.59 -4.92
N GLY A 794 22.60 1.80 -5.48
CA GLY A 794 22.56 2.04 -6.92
C GLY A 794 23.71 1.34 -7.68
N ALA A 795 24.89 1.23 -7.07
CA ALA A 795 26.00 0.50 -7.70
C ALA A 795 25.68 -1.00 -7.85
N GLN A 796 25.08 -1.61 -6.84
CA GLN A 796 24.68 -3.02 -6.90
C GLN A 796 23.51 -3.23 -7.87
N LEU A 797 22.53 -2.33 -7.81
CA LEU A 797 21.34 -2.36 -8.66
C LEU A 797 21.71 -2.30 -10.14
N TYR A 798 22.61 -1.40 -10.55
CA TYR A 798 22.98 -1.17 -11.94
C TYR A 798 24.28 -1.86 -12.38
N GLY A 799 25.02 -2.49 -11.46
CA GLY A 799 26.22 -3.27 -11.77
C GLY A 799 27.49 -2.42 -11.90
N PHE A 800 27.55 -1.29 -11.20
CA PHE A 800 28.76 -0.48 -11.12
C PHE A 800 29.78 -1.12 -10.19
N THR A 801 31.05 -0.97 -10.59
CA THR A 801 32.21 -1.58 -9.96
C THR A 801 33.27 -0.50 -9.69
N ASP A 802 34.35 -0.84 -8.99
CA ASP A 802 35.45 0.09 -8.75
C ASP A 802 36.02 0.72 -10.04
N ALA A 803 35.98 -0.03 -11.15
CA ALA A 803 36.40 0.49 -12.45
C ALA A 803 35.51 1.64 -12.95
N HIS A 804 34.21 1.60 -12.64
CA HIS A 804 33.28 2.69 -12.95
C HIS A 804 33.60 3.93 -12.09
N PHE A 805 33.84 3.75 -10.79
CA PHE A 805 34.21 4.85 -9.91
C PHE A 805 35.56 5.48 -10.29
N GLN A 806 36.56 4.69 -10.70
CA GLN A 806 37.84 5.23 -11.18
C GLN A 806 37.68 6.09 -12.43
N LYS A 807 36.78 5.71 -13.35
CA LYS A 807 36.46 6.53 -14.52
C LYS A 807 35.69 7.79 -14.14
N ALA A 808 34.73 7.69 -13.23
CA ALA A 808 33.99 8.83 -12.70
C ALA A 808 34.92 9.86 -12.02
N ASP A 809 35.89 9.39 -11.22
CA ASP A 809 36.92 10.22 -10.58
C ASP A 809 37.79 10.94 -11.62
N ALA A 810 38.23 10.20 -12.65
CA ALA A 810 39.03 10.77 -13.73
C ALA A 810 38.24 11.85 -14.49
N ALA A 811 36.95 11.63 -14.77
CA ALA A 811 36.08 12.60 -15.41
C ALA A 811 35.85 13.85 -14.53
N ALA A 812 35.66 13.66 -13.22
CA ALA A 812 35.51 14.76 -12.27
C ALA A 812 36.76 15.63 -12.18
N ALA A 813 37.96 15.02 -12.25
CA ALA A 813 39.23 15.75 -12.22
C ALA A 813 39.49 16.61 -13.47
N VAL A 814 38.97 16.21 -14.64
CA VAL A 814 39.12 16.95 -15.91
C VAL A 814 38.17 18.15 -16.00
N GLY A 815 37.03 18.13 -15.30
CA GLY A 815 36.05 19.22 -15.26
C GLY A 815 36.46 20.45 -14.43
N GLY A 816 37.61 20.42 -13.74
CA GLY A 816 38.16 21.53 -12.97
C GLY A 816 38.94 22.53 -13.82
N HIS A 817 38.27 23.61 -14.27
CA HIS A 817 38.78 24.83 -14.95
C HIS A 817 39.18 24.73 -16.44
N PRO A 818 38.65 25.66 -17.26
CA PRO A 818 39.47 26.50 -18.13
C PRO A 818 39.77 27.82 -17.42
N ALA A 819 41.07 28.14 -17.30
CA ALA A 819 41.54 29.44 -16.85
C ALA A 819 40.99 30.56 -17.76
N LYS A 820 40.58 31.69 -17.14
CA LYS A 820 40.34 32.97 -17.82
C LYS A 820 41.53 33.35 -18.71
N PRO A 821 41.25 33.98 -19.85
CA PRO A 821 41.63 35.38 -19.99
C PRO A 821 40.45 36.33 -19.79
#